data_AF-A0A5C7IYH3-F1
#
_entry.id   AF-A0A5C7IYH3-F1
#
_cell.length_a   1.000
_cell.length_b   1.000
_cell.length_c   1.000
_cell.angle_alpha   90.00
_cell.angle_beta   90.00
_cell.angle_gamma   90.00
#
_symmetry.space_group_name_H-M   'P 1'
#
loop_
_entity.id
_entity.type
_entity.pdbx_description
1 polymer ?
#
loop_
_entity_poly.entity_id
_entity_poly.type
_entity_poly.pdbx_seq_one_letter_code
_entity_poly.pdbx_strand_id
1 'polypeptide(L)'
;MEEPQNGNANKVAAGEDEEAEAIVGPAPAAPRARAKRPLQFERAYLDSLPSANMYEKSYMHRDVVTHVAVSAADFFMTGSVDGHLKFWKKKAVGIEFAKHFRSHLGPIEGLAVSVDGLLCCTISSDRSVKIYDVVNYDMMHMIQLQFIPGAAEWVYKQGDVKARLAISDRNSSFVHIYDARADSNEPIISKEVHLGPVKVMRYNAVFDTVISSDEKGIIEYWSPVTLQFPESEVNFRLKSDTNLFEIVKCKTSVSAIEASADGTQFCITSPDRRIRVFWFRTGKLRRVYDESLEVAQDLQRSDAPLYRLEAIDFGRRMAVEKEIEKTESAPQPNAIFDESSNFLIYATLLGIKVVNLHTNKVARILGKVENNDRFLRIALYQGDRSSKKVRKIPAAAANANESKEPLTDPTLLCCAFKKHRIYLFSRREPEEPEDATKGRDVFNEKPPPDELMAVSDIGNAVTTSLPDNLILHTTMGDIHTKLYPEECPKTVENFTTHCRNGYYDNLIFHRVIKGFMIQTGDPLGDGTGGQSIWGREFEDEFHKSLRHDRPFTLSMANAGPNTNGSQFFITTVATPWLDNKHTVFGRVVKGMDVVQLECSGMHHASPAAILPCGKFCHVTRSQREMHGVLLARFNMLRHVRKSSLSSFGRKRSSVGEVKEEREKSSIVDLKSGEILEEA
;
A
#
# COMPACT_ATOMS: atom_id res chain seq x y z
N MET A 1 52.02 -54.48 -6.56
CA MET A 1 50.63 -54.90 -6.74
C MET A 1 49.83 -54.32 -5.59
N GLU A 2 48.71 -53.68 -5.91
CA GLU A 2 47.59 -53.28 -5.04
C GLU A 2 47.88 -52.35 -3.85
N GLU A 3 46.84 -51.60 -3.48
CA GLU A 3 46.89 -50.34 -2.74
C GLU A 3 46.33 -50.48 -1.31
N PRO A 4 46.76 -49.64 -0.35
CA PRO A 4 45.95 -49.32 0.82
C PRO A 4 45.03 -48.13 0.54
N GLN A 5 43.75 -48.24 0.94
CA GLN A 5 42.79 -47.13 0.88
C GLN A 5 43.21 -45.98 1.82
N ASN A 6 43.01 -44.73 1.40
CA ASN A 6 43.34 -43.55 2.21
C ASN A 6 42.11 -42.63 2.42
N GLY A 7 42.04 -41.98 3.58
CA GLY A 7 40.88 -41.19 4.01
C GLY A 7 40.77 -39.84 3.29
N ASN A 8 39.59 -39.52 2.76
CA ASN A 8 39.37 -38.29 1.99
C ASN A 8 38.91 -37.13 2.88
N ALA A 9 39.84 -36.24 3.25
CA ALA A 9 39.54 -34.99 3.93
C ALA A 9 39.15 -33.90 2.91
N ASN A 10 37.91 -33.40 2.97
CA ASN A 10 37.41 -32.37 2.07
C ASN A 10 38.23 -31.07 2.15
N LYS A 11 39.10 -30.83 1.18
CA LYS A 11 39.68 -29.51 0.91
C LYS A 11 38.67 -28.62 0.21
N VAL A 12 38.60 -27.36 0.65
CA VAL A 12 37.89 -26.30 -0.08
C VAL A 12 38.71 -25.94 -1.32
N ALA A 13 38.14 -26.08 -2.51
CA ALA A 13 38.75 -25.61 -3.75
C ALA A 13 38.63 -24.08 -3.85
N ALA A 14 39.74 -23.41 -4.17
CA ALA A 14 39.75 -22.02 -4.61
C ALA A 14 39.27 -21.91 -6.06
N GLY A 15 39.05 -20.69 -6.54
CA GLY A 15 38.80 -20.44 -7.97
C GLY A 15 40.09 -20.48 -8.78
N GLU A 16 39.95 -20.76 -10.07
CA GLU A 16 40.99 -20.61 -11.08
C GLU A 16 40.53 -19.51 -12.06
N ASP A 17 41.40 -18.55 -12.32
CA ASP A 17 41.21 -17.53 -13.36
C ASP A 17 41.84 -18.05 -14.67
N GLU A 18 41.09 -18.05 -15.77
CA GLU A 18 41.63 -18.34 -17.12
C GLU A 18 41.59 -17.08 -18.00
N GLU A 19 42.75 -16.63 -18.46
CA GLU A 19 42.88 -15.59 -19.48
C GLU A 19 42.55 -16.20 -20.86
N ALA A 20 41.50 -15.70 -21.52
CA ALA A 20 41.09 -16.20 -22.83
C ALA A 20 41.69 -15.36 -23.98
N GLU A 21 42.62 -15.95 -24.74
CA GLU A 21 43.15 -15.35 -25.97
C GLU A 21 42.07 -15.20 -27.06
N ALA A 22 42.22 -14.18 -27.91
CA ALA A 22 41.22 -13.79 -28.89
C ALA A 22 41.24 -14.64 -30.17
N ILE A 23 40.41 -15.69 -30.21
CA ILE A 23 40.15 -16.47 -31.45
C ILE A 23 38.89 -15.92 -32.14
N VAL A 24 39.03 -15.44 -33.37
CA VAL A 24 37.94 -14.84 -34.17
C VAL A 24 37.11 -15.94 -34.85
N GLY A 25 35.85 -16.11 -34.42
CA GLY A 25 34.87 -16.98 -35.06
C GLY A 25 33.44 -16.68 -34.59
N PRO A 26 32.39 -17.12 -35.32
CA PRO A 26 31.01 -16.90 -34.92
C PRO A 26 30.70 -17.68 -33.63
N ALA A 27 30.46 -16.97 -32.53
CA ALA A 27 30.38 -17.57 -31.21
C ALA A 27 29.21 -18.58 -31.07
N PRO A 28 29.42 -19.75 -30.44
CA PRO A 28 28.32 -20.63 -30.07
C PRO A 28 27.41 -19.94 -29.04
N ALA A 29 26.11 -20.23 -29.09
CA ALA A 29 25.13 -19.59 -28.22
C ALA A 29 25.46 -19.80 -26.73
N ALA A 30 25.42 -18.70 -25.96
CA ALA A 30 25.86 -18.67 -24.57
C ALA A 30 25.22 -19.79 -23.72
N PRO A 31 26.01 -20.51 -22.89
CA PRO A 31 25.53 -21.67 -22.16
C PRO A 31 24.40 -21.28 -21.20
N ARG A 32 23.22 -21.88 -21.38
CA ARG A 32 22.05 -21.65 -20.49
C ARG A 32 22.45 -21.96 -19.05
N ALA A 33 22.45 -20.94 -18.19
CA ALA A 33 22.84 -21.07 -16.80
C ALA A 33 22.05 -22.20 -16.12
N ARG A 34 22.75 -23.19 -15.57
CA ARG A 34 22.13 -24.35 -14.90
C ARG A 34 21.23 -23.84 -13.77
N ALA A 35 19.97 -24.28 -13.77
CA ALA A 35 19.02 -23.92 -12.72
C ALA A 35 19.59 -24.33 -11.35
N LYS A 36 19.72 -23.36 -10.44
CA LYS A 36 20.17 -23.63 -9.08
C LYS A 36 19.19 -24.58 -8.40
N ARG A 37 19.71 -25.51 -7.59
CA ARG A 37 18.90 -26.40 -6.75
C ARG A 37 17.99 -25.52 -5.85
N PRO A 38 16.77 -25.99 -5.52
CA PRO A 38 15.90 -25.28 -4.58
C PRO A 38 16.59 -25.13 -3.23
N LEU A 39 16.18 -24.11 -2.45
CA LEU A 39 16.76 -23.90 -1.12
C LEU A 39 16.37 -25.10 -0.22
N GLN A 40 17.33 -25.62 0.54
CA GLN A 40 17.02 -26.69 1.49
C GLN A 40 16.03 -26.15 2.53
N PHE A 41 14.94 -26.90 2.77
CA PHE A 41 13.85 -26.50 3.67
C PHE A 41 13.14 -25.18 3.28
N GLU A 42 13.16 -24.77 2.00
CA GLU A 42 12.53 -23.54 1.49
C GLU A 42 11.09 -23.32 2.00
N ARG A 43 10.30 -24.39 2.06
CA ARG A 43 8.93 -24.36 2.57
C ARG A 43 8.85 -23.98 4.06
N ALA A 44 9.72 -24.51 4.91
CA ALA A 44 9.71 -24.20 6.35
C ALA A 44 10.06 -22.74 6.64
N TYR A 45 10.96 -22.13 5.85
CA TYR A 45 11.24 -20.68 5.91
C TYR A 45 10.07 -19.84 5.36
N LEU A 46 9.36 -20.33 4.34
CA LEU A 46 8.14 -19.68 3.83
C LEU A 46 6.95 -19.82 4.80
N ASP A 47 6.88 -20.87 5.60
CA ASP A 47 5.83 -21.10 6.60
C ASP A 47 6.03 -20.23 7.86
N SER A 48 7.25 -19.70 8.08
CA SER A 48 7.56 -18.66 9.09
C SER A 48 7.44 -17.23 8.56
N LEU A 49 6.88 -17.03 7.37
CA LEU A 49 6.60 -15.72 6.77
C LEU A 49 5.09 -15.54 6.51
N PRO A 50 4.57 -14.29 6.54
CA PRO A 50 3.20 -13.98 6.15
C PRO A 50 2.84 -14.53 4.77
N SER A 51 1.59 -14.96 4.61
CA SER A 51 1.07 -15.66 3.43
C SER A 51 -0.27 -15.15 2.93
N ALA A 52 -0.95 -14.28 3.66
CA ALA A 52 -2.21 -13.68 3.25
C ALA A 52 -2.05 -12.75 2.02
N ASN A 53 -3.04 -12.75 1.14
CA ASN A 53 -3.08 -11.91 -0.05
C ASN A 53 -3.61 -10.50 0.30
N MET A 54 -4.57 -10.41 1.22
CA MET A 54 -5.09 -9.19 1.82
C MET A 54 -4.40 -8.90 3.17
N TYR A 55 -4.61 -7.69 3.72
CA TYR A 55 -4.28 -7.45 5.13
C TYR A 55 -5.37 -8.02 6.05
N GLU A 56 -4.95 -8.61 7.17
CA GLU A 56 -5.84 -9.17 8.19
C GLU A 56 -6.64 -8.06 8.87
N LYS A 57 -5.94 -7.00 9.35
CA LYS A 57 -6.53 -5.80 9.97
C LYS A 57 -5.71 -4.55 9.66
N SER A 58 -6.38 -3.39 9.63
CA SER A 58 -5.75 -2.07 9.71
C SER A 58 -6.10 -1.38 11.02
N TYR A 59 -5.24 -0.48 11.50
CA TYR A 59 -5.45 0.31 12.70
C TYR A 59 -5.11 1.78 12.42
N MET A 60 -5.90 2.70 12.96
CA MET A 60 -5.71 4.14 12.75
C MET A 60 -4.62 4.75 13.63
N HIS A 61 -4.00 5.77 13.06
CA HIS A 61 -3.08 6.72 13.67
C HIS A 61 -3.64 8.13 13.46
N ARG A 62 -3.22 9.06 14.30
CA ARG A 62 -3.68 10.45 14.30
C ARG A 62 -3.42 11.19 12.97
N ASP A 63 -2.25 10.98 12.39
CA ASP A 63 -1.82 11.53 11.10
C ASP A 63 -1.08 10.46 10.27
N VAL A 64 -0.68 10.77 9.04
CA VAL A 64 0.02 9.87 8.12
C VAL A 64 1.21 9.18 8.79
N VAL A 65 1.24 7.85 8.72
CA VAL A 65 2.27 7.03 9.38
C VAL A 65 3.53 6.99 8.52
N THR A 66 4.60 7.63 8.99
CA THR A 66 5.90 7.71 8.30
C THR A 66 6.82 6.56 8.67
N HIS A 67 6.70 6.03 9.89
CA HIS A 67 7.62 5.06 10.47
C HIS A 67 6.89 3.84 11.05
N VAL A 68 7.42 2.65 10.78
CA VAL A 68 7.06 1.39 11.44
C VAL A 68 8.34 0.66 11.85
N ALA A 69 8.36 0.10 13.05
CA ALA A 69 9.48 -0.67 13.59
C ALA A 69 9.00 -1.80 14.49
N VAL A 70 9.85 -2.81 14.70
CA VAL A 70 9.58 -4.01 15.50
C VAL A 70 10.71 -4.20 16.52
N SER A 71 10.33 -4.59 17.74
CA SER A 71 11.23 -4.98 18.82
C SER A 71 11.44 -6.50 18.83
N ALA A 72 12.60 -6.93 19.31
CA ALA A 72 12.88 -8.34 19.60
C ALA A 72 12.01 -8.93 20.72
N ALA A 73 11.31 -8.09 21.50
CA ALA A 73 10.52 -8.43 22.69
C ALA A 73 8.98 -8.36 22.45
N ASP A 74 8.51 -8.77 21.27
CA ASP A 74 7.07 -8.85 20.91
C ASP A 74 6.30 -7.50 20.83
N PHE A 75 7.00 -6.39 20.60
CA PHE A 75 6.39 -5.05 20.45
C PHE A 75 6.60 -4.44 19.07
N PHE A 76 5.69 -3.56 18.66
CA PHE A 76 5.82 -2.69 17.50
C PHE A 76 5.73 -1.22 17.91
N MET A 77 6.45 -0.38 17.20
CA MET A 77 6.41 1.07 17.37
C MET A 77 6.10 1.74 16.03
N THR A 78 5.21 2.73 16.04
CA THR A 78 4.78 3.42 14.82
C THR A 78 4.76 4.92 15.04
N GLY A 79 5.32 5.68 14.10
CA GLY A 79 5.46 7.14 14.19
C GLY A 79 4.78 7.86 13.02
N SER A 80 4.14 8.98 13.31
CA SER A 80 3.43 9.81 12.33
C SER A 80 4.10 11.18 12.08
N VAL A 81 3.66 11.82 10.99
CA VAL A 81 4.14 13.15 10.54
C VAL A 81 3.80 14.30 11.49
N ASP A 82 2.85 14.12 12.41
CA ASP A 82 2.47 15.11 13.44
C ASP A 82 3.22 14.97 14.77
N GLY A 83 4.25 14.11 14.82
CA GLY A 83 5.12 13.96 15.99
C GLY A 83 4.66 12.92 17.02
N HIS A 84 3.62 12.14 16.70
CA HIS A 84 3.05 11.15 17.61
C HIS A 84 3.62 9.75 17.42
N LEU A 85 3.89 9.06 18.53
CA LEU A 85 4.41 7.69 18.61
C LEU A 85 3.40 6.78 19.29
N LYS A 86 3.18 5.58 18.75
CA LYS A 86 2.37 4.52 19.38
C LYS A 86 3.17 3.26 19.61
N PHE A 87 2.94 2.64 20.76
CA PHE A 87 3.37 1.30 21.12
C PHE A 87 2.22 0.32 20.94
N TRP A 88 2.52 -0.83 20.34
CA TRP A 88 1.57 -1.91 20.13
C TRP A 88 2.20 -3.23 20.59
N LYS A 89 1.41 -4.08 21.24
CA LYS A 89 1.84 -5.40 21.71
C LYS A 89 1.36 -6.49 20.76
N LYS A 90 2.25 -7.40 20.35
CA LYS A 90 1.85 -8.59 19.60
C LYS A 90 0.99 -9.50 20.50
N LYS A 91 -0.10 -10.01 19.92
CA LYS A 91 -0.95 -11.05 20.51
C LYS A 91 -0.87 -12.32 19.65
N ALA A 92 -1.43 -13.43 20.11
CA ALA A 92 -1.46 -14.67 19.32
C ALA A 92 -2.16 -14.47 17.96
N VAL A 93 -3.17 -13.61 17.92
CA VAL A 93 -3.86 -13.10 16.73
C VAL A 93 -3.79 -11.57 16.77
N GLY A 94 -3.36 -10.93 15.68
CA GLY A 94 -3.28 -9.46 15.57
C GLY A 94 -2.34 -8.76 16.57
N ILE A 95 -2.69 -7.52 16.92
CA ILE A 95 -2.00 -6.65 17.90
C ILE A 95 -2.99 -5.94 18.83
N GLU A 96 -2.49 -5.51 19.98
CA GLU A 96 -3.17 -4.66 20.97
C GLU A 96 -2.48 -3.29 21.03
N PHE A 97 -3.25 -2.21 21.12
CA PHE A 97 -2.71 -0.88 21.41
C PHE A 97 -2.28 -0.80 22.89
N ALA A 98 -1.03 -0.42 23.15
CA ALA A 98 -0.47 -0.38 24.50
C ALA A 98 -0.40 1.04 25.08
N LYS A 99 0.26 1.98 24.40
CA LYS A 99 0.41 3.38 24.85
C LYS A 99 0.68 4.32 23.68
N HIS A 100 0.37 5.59 23.89
CA HIS A 100 0.51 6.68 22.92
C HIS A 100 1.27 7.85 23.55
N PHE A 101 2.18 8.44 22.79
CA PHE A 101 2.95 9.62 23.18
C PHE A 101 2.83 10.70 22.10
N ARG A 102 2.70 11.96 22.53
CA ARG A 102 3.11 13.10 21.71
C ARG A 102 4.61 13.27 21.89
N SER A 103 5.39 12.54 21.08
CA SER A 103 6.84 12.55 21.17
C SER A 103 7.41 13.92 20.82
N HIS A 104 6.96 14.51 19.72
CA HIS A 104 7.50 15.76 19.21
C HIS A 104 6.39 16.77 18.88
N LEU A 105 6.78 18.03 18.67
CA LEU A 105 5.85 19.08 18.19
C LEU A 105 5.76 19.14 16.66
N GLY A 106 6.81 18.67 15.98
CA GLY A 106 6.88 18.42 14.53
C GLY A 106 7.09 16.92 14.24
N PRO A 107 7.40 16.55 12.98
CA PRO A 107 7.44 15.15 12.53
C PRO A 107 8.46 14.28 13.28
N ILE A 108 8.15 12.99 13.39
CA ILE A 108 9.16 11.95 13.68
C ILE A 108 9.96 11.73 12.39
N GLU A 109 11.19 12.22 12.40
CA GLU A 109 12.15 12.17 11.28
C GLU A 109 12.88 10.83 11.24
N GLY A 110 12.99 10.16 12.39
CA GLY A 110 13.57 8.84 12.52
C GLY A 110 13.08 8.11 13.77
N LEU A 111 12.93 6.79 13.64
CA LEU A 111 12.55 5.85 14.70
C LEU A 111 13.53 4.67 14.64
N ALA A 112 14.33 4.47 15.69
CA ALA A 112 15.31 3.39 15.79
C ALA A 112 15.09 2.53 17.03
N VAL A 113 15.36 1.23 16.91
CA VAL A 113 15.13 0.22 17.96
C VAL A 113 16.45 -0.50 18.25
N SER A 114 16.73 -0.69 19.53
CA SER A 114 17.89 -1.43 20.02
C SER A 114 17.92 -2.89 19.56
N VAL A 115 19.12 -3.47 19.48
CA VAL A 115 19.34 -4.86 19.06
C VAL A 115 18.70 -5.87 20.02
N ASP A 116 18.66 -5.54 21.32
CA ASP A 116 17.98 -6.33 22.35
C ASP A 116 16.46 -6.08 22.40
N GLY A 117 15.95 -5.06 21.71
CA GLY A 117 14.55 -4.68 21.65
C GLY A 117 14.01 -3.94 22.87
N LEU A 118 14.84 -3.67 23.88
CA LEU A 118 14.42 -3.10 25.16
C LEU A 118 14.24 -1.57 25.11
N LEU A 119 15.03 -0.91 24.26
CA LEU A 119 15.00 0.54 24.04
C LEU A 119 14.59 0.90 22.61
N CYS A 120 13.87 2.00 22.45
CA CYS A 120 13.74 2.69 21.15
C CYS A 120 13.89 4.20 21.32
N CYS A 121 14.18 4.91 20.23
CA CYS A 121 14.27 6.37 20.24
C CYS A 121 13.58 7.02 19.05
N THR A 122 13.07 8.23 19.25
CA THR A 122 12.57 9.12 18.19
C THR A 122 13.43 10.37 18.08
N ILE A 123 13.65 10.84 16.85
CA ILE A 123 14.32 12.10 16.52
C ILE A 123 13.39 13.02 15.72
N SER A 124 13.61 14.33 15.84
CA SER A 124 12.79 15.38 15.22
C SER A 124 13.61 16.62 14.89
N SER A 125 13.08 17.48 14.03
CA SER A 125 13.64 18.79 13.70
C SER A 125 13.64 19.79 14.88
N ASP A 126 12.94 19.47 15.98
CA ASP A 126 12.98 20.22 17.25
C ASP A 126 14.30 20.11 18.04
N ARG A 127 15.29 19.37 17.50
CA ARG A 127 16.62 19.13 18.12
C ARG A 127 16.58 18.27 19.38
N SER A 128 15.48 17.60 19.69
CA SER A 128 15.43 16.61 20.77
C SER A 128 15.50 15.17 20.25
N VAL A 129 16.09 14.31 21.06
CA VAL A 129 15.97 12.85 20.95
C VAL A 129 15.28 12.35 22.20
N LYS A 130 14.22 11.56 22.03
CA LYS A 130 13.52 10.92 23.14
C LYS A 130 13.79 9.43 23.14
N ILE A 131 14.19 8.91 24.29
CA ILE A 131 14.50 7.50 24.53
C ILE A 131 13.36 6.89 25.35
N TYR A 132 12.92 5.70 24.97
CA TYR A 132 11.82 4.99 25.60
C TYR A 132 12.22 3.57 25.97
N ASP A 133 11.78 3.13 27.15
CA ASP A 133 11.68 1.73 27.52
C ASP A 133 10.48 1.12 26.77
N VAL A 134 10.75 0.10 25.96
CA VAL A 134 9.76 -0.56 25.11
C VAL A 134 8.88 -1.54 25.90
N VAL A 135 9.38 -2.09 27.01
CA VAL A 135 8.71 -3.12 27.81
C VAL A 135 7.77 -2.51 28.83
N ASN A 136 8.20 -1.43 29.49
CA ASN A 136 7.39 -0.62 30.41
C ASN A 136 6.57 0.45 29.69
N TYR A 137 6.80 0.64 28.39
CA TYR A 137 6.25 1.70 27.55
C TYR A 137 6.45 3.09 28.18
N ASP A 138 7.66 3.50 28.54
CA ASP A 138 7.85 4.82 29.18
C ASP A 138 9.02 5.63 28.65
N MET A 139 8.88 6.96 28.66
CA MET A 139 9.92 7.86 28.18
C MET A 139 10.98 8.03 29.28
N MET A 140 12.15 7.42 29.09
CA MET A 140 13.22 7.41 30.09
C MET A 140 13.96 8.75 30.15
N HIS A 141 14.49 9.20 29.02
CA HIS A 141 15.35 10.38 28.92
C HIS A 141 15.02 11.18 27.65
N MET A 142 15.29 12.49 27.72
CA MET A 142 15.34 13.38 26.56
C MET A 142 16.76 13.92 26.46
N ILE A 143 17.42 13.68 25.33
CA ILE A 143 18.69 14.33 25.00
C ILE A 143 18.37 15.57 24.15
N GLN A 144 18.78 16.74 24.63
CA GLN A 144 18.67 17.99 23.90
C GLN A 144 19.96 18.24 23.11
N LEU A 145 19.87 18.23 21.78
CA LEU A 145 20.98 18.44 20.89
C LEU A 145 21.18 19.94 20.60
N GLN A 146 22.43 20.31 20.31
CA GLN A 146 22.79 21.65 19.82
C GLN A 146 22.55 21.78 18.30
N PHE A 147 22.54 20.65 17.58
CA PHE A 147 22.36 20.51 16.13
C PHE A 147 21.01 19.86 15.78
N ILE A 148 20.64 19.84 14.50
CA ILE A 148 19.40 19.18 14.03
C ILE A 148 19.74 17.73 13.66
N PRO A 149 19.11 16.70 14.25
CA PRO A 149 19.45 15.32 13.94
C PRO A 149 19.03 14.94 12.50
N GLY A 150 19.93 14.25 11.80
CA GLY A 150 19.72 13.69 10.46
C GLY A 150 19.20 12.26 10.54
N ALA A 151 20.01 11.36 11.11
CA ALA A 151 19.67 9.97 11.37
C ALA A 151 20.13 9.54 12.76
N ALA A 152 19.51 8.49 13.31
CA ALA A 152 19.91 7.87 14.57
C ALA A 152 19.83 6.34 14.48
N GLU A 153 20.74 5.64 15.16
CA GLU A 153 20.79 4.18 15.21
C GLU A 153 21.44 3.69 16.51
N TRP A 154 20.98 2.56 17.02
CA TRP A 154 21.53 1.94 18.23
C TRP A 154 22.79 1.12 17.91
N VAL A 155 23.90 1.41 18.58
CA VAL A 155 25.24 0.94 18.21
C VAL A 155 25.96 0.22 19.37
N TYR A 156 25.25 -0.71 20.00
CA TYR A 156 25.74 -1.51 21.11
C TYR A 156 25.29 -2.97 21.02
N LYS A 157 26.06 -3.91 21.57
CA LYS A 157 25.72 -5.33 21.61
C LYS A 157 24.81 -5.66 22.79
N GLN A 158 23.96 -6.68 22.64
CA GLN A 158 23.18 -7.21 23.75
C GLN A 158 24.13 -7.64 24.90
N GLY A 159 23.96 -7.02 26.07
CA GLY A 159 24.84 -7.21 27.23
C GLY A 159 25.84 -6.08 27.48
N ASP A 160 26.00 -5.10 26.56
CA ASP A 160 26.82 -3.92 26.83
C ASP A 160 26.22 -3.06 27.97
N VAL A 161 27.11 -2.60 28.85
CA VAL A 161 26.76 -1.72 29.98
C VAL A 161 26.27 -0.35 29.49
N LYS A 162 26.90 0.19 28.44
CA LYS A 162 26.56 1.48 27.82
C LYS A 162 25.58 1.28 26.67
N ALA A 163 24.44 1.96 26.70
CA ALA A 163 23.45 1.91 25.62
C ALA A 163 23.82 2.95 24.56
N ARG A 164 24.85 2.66 23.76
CA ARG A 164 25.38 3.62 22.78
C ARG A 164 24.35 3.93 21.69
N LEU A 165 24.02 5.20 21.53
CA LEU A 165 23.13 5.72 20.50
C LEU A 165 23.95 6.64 19.58
N ALA A 166 24.05 6.29 18.30
CA ALA A 166 24.64 7.14 17.29
C ALA A 166 23.59 8.12 16.74
N ILE A 167 23.99 9.37 16.57
CA ILE A 167 23.17 10.44 15.98
C ILE A 167 24.05 11.22 15.00
N SER A 168 23.60 11.42 13.76
CA SER A 168 24.25 12.35 12.83
C SER A 168 23.66 13.74 12.91
N ASP A 169 24.48 14.75 12.67
CA ASP A 169 23.99 16.07 12.28
C ASP A 169 23.40 16.03 10.86
N ARG A 170 22.27 16.69 10.66
CA ARG A 170 21.63 16.87 9.36
C ARG A 170 22.40 17.84 8.46
N ASN A 171 23.18 18.75 9.05
CA ASN A 171 23.81 19.85 8.34
C ASN A 171 25.35 19.73 8.23
N SER A 172 25.95 18.68 8.81
CA SER A 172 27.40 18.44 8.75
C SER A 172 27.74 16.94 8.71
N SER A 173 29.00 16.61 8.45
CA SER A 173 29.53 15.24 8.37
C SER A 173 29.73 14.54 9.72
N PHE A 174 29.38 15.20 10.83
CA PHE A 174 29.61 14.66 12.17
C PHE A 174 28.60 13.58 12.56
N VAL A 175 29.14 12.54 13.19
CA VAL A 175 28.38 11.56 13.98
C VAL A 175 28.80 11.70 15.45
N HIS A 176 27.81 11.72 16.32
CA HIS A 176 27.92 11.87 17.75
C HIS A 176 27.41 10.60 18.43
N ILE A 177 28.17 10.04 19.38
CA ILE A 177 27.75 8.85 20.14
C ILE A 177 27.39 9.27 21.56
N TYR A 178 26.15 9.00 21.96
CA TYR A 178 25.63 9.25 23.29
C TYR A 178 25.49 7.94 24.07
N ASP A 179 25.45 8.01 25.40
CA ASP A 179 25.07 6.88 26.25
C ASP A 179 23.64 7.09 26.73
N ALA A 180 22.68 6.36 26.17
CA ALA A 180 21.25 6.56 26.45
C ALA A 180 20.81 6.17 27.88
N ARG A 181 21.74 5.63 28.69
CA ARG A 181 21.58 5.36 30.13
C ARG A 181 22.27 6.39 31.02
N ALA A 182 22.98 7.36 30.43
CA ALA A 182 23.55 8.50 31.16
C ALA A 182 22.62 9.70 31.03
N ASP A 183 22.34 10.38 32.14
CA ASP A 183 21.54 11.61 32.15
C ASP A 183 22.41 12.80 31.73
N SER A 184 22.80 12.80 30.45
CA SER A 184 23.80 13.70 29.85
C SER A 184 23.39 14.16 28.46
N ASN A 185 23.45 15.47 28.23
CA ASN A 185 23.30 16.08 26.90
C ASN A 185 24.63 16.14 26.11
N GLU A 186 25.74 15.72 26.72
CA GLU A 186 27.06 15.68 26.08
C GLU A 186 27.37 14.29 25.50
N PRO A 187 27.93 14.20 24.28
CA PRO A 187 28.30 12.93 23.65
C PRO A 187 29.60 12.36 24.23
N ILE A 188 29.70 11.02 24.24
CA ILE A 188 30.92 10.27 24.62
C ILE A 188 32.08 10.58 23.66
N ILE A 189 31.76 10.68 22.37
CA ILE A 189 32.69 10.95 21.27
C ILE A 189 31.92 11.56 20.10
N SER A 190 32.55 12.51 19.42
CA SER A 190 32.02 13.18 18.22
C SER A 190 33.10 13.19 17.15
N LYS A 191 32.76 12.86 15.90
CA LYS A 191 33.73 12.84 14.81
C LYS A 191 33.08 12.98 13.44
N GLU A 192 33.76 13.64 12.52
CA GLU A 192 33.50 13.50 11.09
C GLU A 192 33.70 12.05 10.66
N VAL A 193 32.70 11.50 9.97
CA VAL A 193 32.78 10.18 9.32
C VAL A 193 32.90 10.40 7.81
N HIS A 194 31.86 11.02 7.21
CA HIS A 194 31.73 11.25 5.76
C HIS A 194 32.32 12.60 5.30
N LEU A 195 32.25 12.87 3.99
CA LEU A 195 32.53 14.18 3.37
C LEU A 195 31.25 15.03 3.13
N GLY A 196 30.14 14.67 3.74
CA GLY A 196 28.84 15.32 3.62
C GLY A 196 27.86 14.80 4.69
N PRO A 197 26.66 15.37 4.80
CA PRO A 197 25.71 15.01 5.85
C PRO A 197 25.27 13.55 5.78
N VAL A 198 25.24 12.88 6.94
CA VAL A 198 24.96 11.45 7.04
C VAL A 198 23.45 11.23 7.09
N LYS A 199 22.89 10.81 5.95
CA LYS A 199 21.45 10.66 5.71
C LYS A 199 20.87 9.37 6.32
N VAL A 200 21.67 8.31 6.38
CA VAL A 200 21.25 7.00 6.95
C VAL A 200 22.42 6.26 7.59
N MET A 201 22.12 5.46 8.60
CA MET A 201 23.06 4.57 9.29
C MET A 201 22.35 3.28 9.74
N ARG A 202 23.08 2.16 9.80
CA ARG A 202 22.57 0.85 10.20
C ARG A 202 23.65 0.01 10.88
N TYR A 203 23.38 -0.49 12.08
CA TYR A 203 24.34 -1.27 12.86
C TYR A 203 24.27 -2.77 12.55
N ASN A 204 25.43 -3.39 12.34
CA ASN A 204 25.57 -4.84 12.26
C ASN A 204 26.22 -5.36 13.54
N ALA A 205 25.39 -5.85 14.47
CA ALA A 205 25.82 -6.37 15.76
C ALA A 205 26.74 -7.61 15.68
N VAL A 206 26.70 -8.36 14.57
CA VAL A 206 27.53 -9.57 14.38
C VAL A 206 29.00 -9.21 14.15
N PHE A 207 29.25 -8.08 13.47
CA PHE A 207 30.60 -7.59 13.16
C PHE A 207 30.90 -6.22 13.80
N ASP A 208 30.15 -5.84 14.83
CA ASP A 208 30.32 -4.62 15.64
C ASP A 208 30.61 -3.35 14.83
N THR A 209 29.91 -3.19 13.72
CA THR A 209 30.25 -2.21 12.69
C THR A 209 28.98 -1.54 12.18
N VAL A 210 29.02 -0.22 12.03
CA VAL A 210 27.95 0.56 11.42
C VAL A 210 28.26 0.78 9.95
N ILE A 211 27.28 0.52 9.08
CA ILE A 211 27.27 1.02 7.70
C ILE A 211 26.47 2.32 7.68
N SER A 212 26.95 3.33 6.96
CA SER A 212 26.27 4.61 6.81
C SER A 212 26.43 5.18 5.41
N SER A 213 25.57 6.12 5.01
CA SER A 213 25.65 6.80 3.73
C SER A 213 25.38 8.30 3.85
N ASP A 214 26.15 9.09 3.09
CA ASP A 214 25.88 10.51 2.89
C ASP A 214 24.77 10.77 1.84
N GLU A 215 24.41 12.04 1.69
CA GLU A 215 23.47 12.53 0.66
C GLU A 215 23.90 12.21 -0.78
N LYS A 216 25.20 12.04 -1.05
CA LYS A 216 25.76 11.75 -2.38
C LYS A 216 25.79 10.24 -2.69
N GLY A 217 25.38 9.40 -1.74
CA GLY A 217 25.40 7.94 -1.88
C GLY A 217 26.76 7.29 -1.63
N ILE A 218 27.71 8.00 -1.00
CA ILE A 218 28.97 7.40 -0.56
C ILE A 218 28.67 6.52 0.66
N ILE A 219 29.02 5.23 0.59
CA ILE A 219 28.84 4.27 1.69
C ILE A 219 30.14 4.14 2.50
N GLU A 220 30.03 4.15 3.83
CA GLU A 220 31.16 4.03 4.75
C GLU A 220 30.89 3.10 5.93
N TYR A 221 31.98 2.52 6.45
CA TYR A 221 32.01 1.52 7.51
C TYR A 221 32.82 2.07 8.68
N TRP A 222 32.29 1.99 9.89
CA TRP A 222 33.00 2.44 11.09
C TRP A 222 32.66 1.64 12.35
N SER A 223 33.63 1.49 13.24
CA SER A 223 33.44 0.92 14.57
C SER A 223 32.74 1.94 15.50
N PRO A 224 31.73 1.54 16.27
CA PRO A 224 30.96 2.44 17.13
C PRO A 224 31.70 2.90 18.40
N VAL A 225 32.91 2.38 18.64
CA VAL A 225 33.77 2.79 19.76
C VAL A 225 34.74 3.90 19.34
N THR A 226 35.21 3.91 18.09
CA THR A 226 36.31 4.77 17.62
C THR A 226 35.96 5.72 16.48
N LEU A 227 34.83 5.49 15.80
CA LEU A 227 34.42 6.17 14.56
C LEU A 227 35.55 6.12 13.50
N GLN A 228 36.17 4.95 13.39
CA GLN A 228 37.23 4.64 12.43
C GLN A 228 36.90 3.35 11.67
N PHE A 229 37.50 3.20 10.49
CA PHE A 229 37.30 2.05 9.62
C PHE A 229 37.72 0.73 10.32
N PRO A 230 36.86 -0.31 10.35
CA PRO A 230 37.08 -1.49 11.19
C PRO A 230 37.90 -2.56 10.45
N GLU A 231 39.22 -2.35 10.32
CA GLU A 231 40.12 -3.24 9.57
C GLU A 231 40.10 -4.72 9.98
N SER A 232 39.67 -5.07 11.20
CA SER A 232 39.54 -6.46 11.64
C SER A 232 38.28 -7.17 11.14
N GLU A 233 37.22 -6.42 10.81
CA GLU A 233 35.88 -6.96 10.58
C GLU A 233 35.51 -7.09 9.10
N VAL A 234 36.27 -6.44 8.22
CA VAL A 234 36.06 -6.44 6.77
C VAL A 234 37.30 -6.89 5.99
N ASN A 235 37.06 -7.59 4.90
CA ASN A 235 38.05 -8.21 4.01
C ASN A 235 38.45 -7.27 2.85
N PHE A 236 38.43 -5.95 3.05
CA PHE A 236 38.89 -4.96 2.06
C PHE A 236 39.56 -3.78 2.77
N ARG A 237 40.49 -3.11 2.08
CA ARG A 237 41.17 -1.90 2.60
C ARG A 237 40.89 -0.67 1.74
N LEU A 238 40.80 -0.83 0.42
CA LEU A 238 40.48 0.26 -0.48
C LEU A 238 39.04 0.11 -0.98
N LYS A 239 38.31 1.23 -1.07
CA LYS A 239 36.94 1.23 -1.61
C LYS A 239 36.89 0.81 -3.09
N SER A 240 38.02 0.85 -3.81
CA SER A 240 38.21 0.30 -5.17
C SER A 240 37.91 -1.20 -5.27
N ASP A 241 38.17 -1.95 -4.19
CA ASP A 241 38.13 -3.41 -4.17
C ASP A 241 36.68 -3.93 -4.00
N THR A 242 35.74 -2.98 -3.90
CA THR A 242 34.33 -3.15 -3.53
C THR A 242 33.42 -2.61 -4.63
N ASN A 243 32.10 -2.75 -4.45
CA ASN A 243 31.10 -2.09 -5.29
C ASN A 243 30.39 -0.94 -4.57
N LEU A 244 30.95 -0.41 -3.47
CA LEU A 244 30.28 0.60 -2.64
C LEU A 244 30.00 1.92 -3.39
N PHE A 245 30.82 2.26 -4.39
CA PHE A 245 30.61 3.43 -5.25
C PHE A 245 29.49 3.27 -6.30
N GLU A 246 28.81 2.11 -6.38
CA GLU A 246 27.77 1.87 -7.39
C GLU A 246 26.59 2.85 -7.28
N ILE A 247 26.26 3.30 -6.07
CA ILE A 247 25.22 4.31 -5.81
C ILE A 247 25.61 5.66 -6.45
N VAL A 248 26.85 6.08 -6.23
CA VAL A 248 27.43 7.33 -6.77
C VAL A 248 27.51 7.29 -8.30
N LYS A 249 27.90 6.15 -8.90
CA LYS A 249 27.88 5.96 -10.37
C LYS A 249 26.47 6.12 -10.94
N CYS A 250 25.46 5.62 -10.24
CA CYS A 250 24.05 5.77 -10.60
C CYS A 250 23.49 7.18 -10.31
N LYS A 251 24.29 8.11 -9.77
CA LYS A 251 23.90 9.49 -9.42
C LYS A 251 22.65 9.57 -8.53
N THR A 252 22.53 8.63 -7.59
CA THR A 252 21.41 8.54 -6.66
C THR A 252 21.90 8.61 -5.21
N SER A 253 20.99 8.71 -4.25
CA SER A 253 21.30 8.66 -2.81
C SER A 253 20.75 7.37 -2.20
N VAL A 254 21.15 7.05 -0.97
CA VAL A 254 20.53 5.94 -0.23
C VAL A 254 19.25 6.43 0.47
N SER A 255 18.23 5.57 0.52
CA SER A 255 16.96 5.81 1.22
C SER A 255 16.82 4.98 2.51
N ALA A 256 17.28 3.73 2.50
CA ALA A 256 17.41 2.89 3.69
C ALA A 256 18.54 1.88 3.54
N ILE A 257 19.09 1.44 4.67
CA ILE A 257 20.07 0.36 4.78
C ILE A 257 19.49 -0.67 5.77
N GLU A 258 19.56 -1.96 5.43
CA GLU A 258 19.25 -3.06 6.35
C GLU A 258 20.39 -4.07 6.36
N ALA A 259 20.82 -4.52 7.55
CA ALA A 259 21.73 -5.66 7.69
C ALA A 259 20.94 -6.97 7.76
N SER A 260 21.49 -8.07 7.25
CA SER A 260 20.89 -9.39 7.40
C SER A 260 21.01 -9.90 8.83
N ALA A 261 20.11 -10.80 9.26
CA ALA A 261 20.09 -11.32 10.63
C ALA A 261 21.32 -12.17 10.99
N ASP A 262 21.99 -12.74 9.98
CA ASP A 262 23.29 -13.42 10.11
C ASP A 262 24.50 -12.46 10.00
N GLY A 263 24.26 -11.17 9.74
CA GLY A 263 25.27 -10.14 9.51
C GLY A 263 26.10 -10.29 8.22
N THR A 264 25.92 -11.34 7.42
CA THR A 264 26.78 -11.62 6.25
C THR A 264 26.54 -10.67 5.08
N GLN A 265 25.39 -10.00 5.06
CA GLN A 265 24.92 -9.14 3.97
C GLN A 265 24.32 -7.85 4.51
N PHE A 266 24.13 -6.91 3.60
CA PHE A 266 23.22 -5.79 3.78
C PHE A 266 22.51 -5.48 2.47
N CYS A 267 21.36 -4.82 2.54
CA CYS A 267 20.67 -4.29 1.38
C CYS A 267 20.47 -2.78 1.49
N ILE A 268 20.48 -2.13 0.34
CA ILE A 268 20.21 -0.70 0.16
C ILE A 268 18.96 -0.54 -0.71
N THR A 269 18.04 0.32 -0.29
CA THR A 269 17.04 0.93 -1.18
C THR A 269 17.47 2.35 -1.53
N SER A 270 17.15 2.80 -2.73
CA SER A 270 17.49 4.12 -3.25
C SER A 270 16.36 4.69 -4.13
N PRO A 271 16.27 6.03 -4.31
CA PRO A 271 15.20 6.66 -5.08
C PRO A 271 15.13 6.26 -6.56
N ASP A 272 16.21 5.68 -7.10
CA ASP A 272 16.25 5.07 -8.45
C ASP A 272 15.44 3.76 -8.58
N ARG A 273 14.59 3.44 -7.60
CA ARG A 273 13.69 2.28 -7.57
C ARG A 273 14.43 0.93 -7.66
N ARG A 274 15.70 0.89 -7.23
CA ARG A 274 16.51 -0.32 -7.19
C ARG A 274 16.82 -0.74 -5.76
N ILE A 275 16.82 -2.05 -5.52
CA ILE A 275 17.26 -2.66 -4.27
C ILE A 275 18.58 -3.40 -4.53
N ARG A 276 19.66 -2.97 -3.88
CA ARG A 276 21.01 -3.51 -4.07
C ARG A 276 21.41 -4.32 -2.85
N VAL A 277 21.75 -5.59 -3.04
CA VAL A 277 22.21 -6.51 -1.98
C VAL A 277 23.71 -6.69 -2.12
N PHE A 278 24.43 -6.52 -1.02
CA PHE A 278 25.88 -6.59 -0.94
C PHE A 278 26.31 -7.65 0.07
N TRP A 279 27.51 -8.21 -0.13
CA TRP A 279 28.22 -8.96 0.91
C TRP A 279 28.88 -7.98 1.88
N PHE A 280 28.59 -8.11 3.17
CA PHE A 280 29.06 -7.16 4.20
C PHE A 280 30.59 -7.11 4.25
N ARG A 281 31.23 -8.26 4.48
CA ARG A 281 32.69 -8.31 4.68
C ARG A 281 33.51 -7.92 3.46
N THR A 282 33.00 -8.00 2.24
CA THR A 282 33.79 -7.68 1.03
C THR A 282 33.35 -6.38 0.36
N GLY A 283 32.25 -5.77 0.77
CA GLY A 283 31.63 -4.62 0.09
C GLY A 283 31.21 -4.91 -1.37
N LYS A 284 31.27 -6.17 -1.83
CA LYS A 284 30.98 -6.55 -3.22
C LYS A 284 29.48 -6.77 -3.42
N LEU A 285 28.98 -6.35 -4.58
CA LEU A 285 27.58 -6.39 -4.96
C LEU A 285 27.17 -7.85 -5.24
N ARG A 286 26.25 -8.39 -4.42
CA ARG A 286 25.68 -9.73 -4.59
C ARG A 286 24.58 -9.73 -5.66
N ARG A 287 23.67 -8.76 -5.63
CA ARG A 287 22.52 -8.62 -6.56
C ARG A 287 22.01 -7.18 -6.69
N VAL A 288 21.33 -6.91 -7.80
CA VAL A 288 20.43 -5.77 -7.98
C VAL A 288 19.04 -6.30 -8.32
N TYR A 289 18.01 -5.73 -7.70
CA TYR A 289 16.62 -5.85 -8.08
C TYR A 289 16.16 -4.50 -8.62
N ASP A 290 15.62 -4.50 -9.85
CA ASP A 290 15.15 -3.31 -10.53
C ASP A 290 13.62 -3.28 -10.51
N GLU A 291 13.05 -2.26 -9.86
CA GLU A 291 11.62 -2.03 -9.73
C GLU A 291 11.23 -0.68 -10.36
N SER A 292 11.99 -0.26 -11.39
CA SER A 292 11.69 0.92 -12.19
C SER A 292 10.34 0.81 -12.91
N LEU A 293 9.78 1.96 -13.27
CA LEU A 293 8.51 2.04 -14.00
C LEU A 293 8.58 1.44 -15.42
N GLU A 294 9.78 1.26 -15.95
CA GLU A 294 10.07 0.61 -17.23
C GLU A 294 9.95 -0.91 -17.07
N VAL A 295 10.67 -1.50 -16.09
CA VAL A 295 10.56 -2.93 -15.74
C VAL A 295 9.12 -3.28 -15.34
N ALA A 296 8.41 -2.41 -14.62
CA ALA A 296 7.01 -2.63 -14.28
C ALA A 296 6.09 -2.71 -15.51
N GLN A 297 6.34 -1.92 -16.56
CA GLN A 297 5.59 -1.98 -17.82
C GLN A 297 5.91 -3.26 -18.61
N ASP A 298 7.18 -3.69 -18.65
CA ASP A 298 7.55 -4.91 -19.36
C ASP A 298 7.09 -6.18 -18.63
N LEU A 299 7.07 -6.18 -17.30
CA LEU A 299 6.42 -7.23 -16.52
C LEU A 299 4.90 -7.29 -16.76
N GLN A 300 4.23 -6.15 -16.90
CA GLN A 300 2.80 -6.08 -17.25
C GLN A 300 2.51 -6.57 -18.69
N ARG A 301 3.45 -6.37 -19.63
CA ARG A 301 3.40 -6.93 -21.00
C ARG A 301 3.72 -8.43 -21.05
N SER A 302 4.51 -8.94 -20.09
CA SER A 302 4.91 -10.35 -20.05
C SER A 302 3.72 -11.30 -19.84
N ASP A 303 3.89 -12.57 -20.20
CA ASP A 303 2.87 -13.61 -19.97
C ASP A 303 3.03 -14.37 -18.63
N ALA A 304 3.43 -13.63 -17.59
CA ALA A 304 3.51 -14.13 -16.22
C ALA A 304 2.32 -13.60 -15.39
N PRO A 305 1.28 -14.41 -15.09
CA PRO A 305 0.09 -13.97 -14.35
C PRO A 305 0.39 -13.41 -12.95
N LEU A 306 1.52 -13.84 -12.35
CA LEU A 306 2.01 -13.33 -11.07
C LEU A 306 2.18 -11.79 -11.09
N TYR A 307 2.68 -11.21 -12.18
CA TYR A 307 2.97 -9.78 -12.27
C TYR A 307 1.86 -8.96 -12.94
N ARG A 308 1.00 -9.59 -13.74
CA ARG A 308 -0.11 -8.92 -14.44
C ARG A 308 -1.16 -8.39 -13.45
N LEU A 309 -1.54 -7.14 -13.61
CA LEU A 309 -2.71 -6.47 -12.98
C LEU A 309 -3.76 -6.12 -14.05
N GLU A 310 -4.95 -5.71 -13.63
CA GLU A 310 -5.90 -5.08 -14.55
C GLU A 310 -5.36 -3.73 -15.06
N ALA A 311 -5.73 -3.35 -16.29
CA ALA A 311 -5.21 -2.14 -16.92
C ALA A 311 -5.57 -0.84 -16.18
N ILE A 312 -6.76 -0.80 -15.56
CA ILE A 312 -7.23 0.35 -14.78
C ILE A 312 -6.41 0.49 -13.48
N ASP A 313 -6.22 -0.61 -12.75
CA ASP A 313 -5.45 -0.60 -11.49
C ASP A 313 -3.96 -0.40 -11.72
N PHE A 314 -3.38 -1.01 -12.76
CA PHE A 314 -2.02 -0.72 -13.17
C PHE A 314 -1.85 0.77 -13.50
N GLY A 315 -2.79 1.36 -14.25
CA GLY A 315 -2.81 2.81 -14.54
C GLY A 315 -2.90 3.67 -13.28
N ARG A 316 -3.74 3.29 -12.30
CA ARG A 316 -3.89 3.97 -11.00
C ARG A 316 -2.58 3.93 -10.20
N ARG A 317 -1.99 2.75 -10.04
CA ARG A 317 -0.73 2.58 -9.28
C ARG A 317 0.45 3.28 -9.97
N MET A 318 0.53 3.24 -11.30
CA MET A 318 1.50 4.02 -12.10
C MET A 318 1.35 5.54 -11.94
N ALA A 319 0.17 6.05 -11.56
CA ALA A 319 -0.03 7.46 -11.24
C ALA A 319 0.46 7.79 -9.82
N VAL A 320 0.10 6.97 -8.82
CA VAL A 320 0.57 7.11 -7.43
C VAL A 320 2.10 7.06 -7.33
N GLU A 321 2.75 6.17 -8.09
CA GLU A 321 4.22 6.11 -8.17
C GLU A 321 4.88 7.39 -8.69
N LYS A 322 4.19 8.17 -9.53
CA LYS A 322 4.64 9.48 -10.03
C LYS A 322 4.24 10.64 -9.11
N GLU A 323 3.41 10.39 -8.11
CA GLU A 323 3.05 11.35 -7.07
C GLU A 323 4.02 11.23 -5.89
N ILE A 324 4.37 10.01 -5.49
CA ILE A 324 5.43 9.72 -4.51
C ILE A 324 6.75 10.37 -4.93
N GLU A 325 7.15 10.22 -6.20
CA GLU A 325 8.39 10.79 -6.76
C GLU A 325 8.43 12.34 -6.73
N LYS A 326 7.27 13.01 -6.57
CA LYS A 326 7.15 14.47 -6.45
C LYS A 326 6.91 14.94 -5.02
N THR A 327 6.71 14.03 -4.09
CA THR A 327 6.33 14.34 -2.70
C THR A 327 7.58 14.19 -1.83
N GLU A 328 8.34 15.27 -1.63
CA GLU A 328 9.61 15.24 -0.90
C GLU A 328 9.46 14.70 0.54
N SER A 329 8.31 14.95 1.18
CA SER A 329 7.94 14.43 2.50
C SER A 329 7.45 12.97 2.51
N ALA A 330 7.46 12.25 1.39
CA ALA A 330 7.02 10.86 1.33
C ALA A 330 8.01 9.92 2.04
N PRO A 331 7.55 9.06 2.98
CA PRO A 331 8.42 8.12 3.67
C PRO A 331 9.00 7.11 2.67
N GLN A 332 10.32 7.10 2.54
CA GLN A 332 10.99 6.33 1.51
C GLN A 332 10.86 4.81 1.75
N PRO A 333 10.64 3.98 0.71
CA PRO A 333 10.54 2.53 0.87
C PRO A 333 11.82 1.89 1.43
N ASN A 334 11.67 0.92 2.34
CA ASN A 334 12.74 0.05 2.78
C ASN A 334 12.60 -1.38 2.23
N ALA A 335 13.70 -2.12 2.33
CA ALA A 335 13.74 -3.56 2.15
C ALA A 335 14.25 -4.19 3.45
N ILE A 336 13.78 -5.39 3.77
CA ILE A 336 14.15 -6.12 4.99
C ILE A 336 14.47 -7.59 4.68
N PHE A 337 15.36 -8.18 5.46
CA PHE A 337 15.65 -9.62 5.40
C PHE A 337 14.68 -10.40 6.29
N ASP A 338 14.42 -11.66 5.94
CA ASP A 338 13.89 -12.62 6.90
C ASP A 338 14.99 -13.06 7.90
N GLU A 339 14.59 -13.68 9.00
CA GLU A 339 15.51 -14.15 10.04
C GLU A 339 16.48 -15.26 9.58
N SER A 340 16.17 -16.02 8.53
CA SER A 340 17.12 -16.96 7.93
C SER A 340 18.10 -16.30 6.96
N SER A 341 17.92 -15.01 6.65
CA SER A 341 18.72 -14.23 5.69
C SER A 341 18.73 -14.80 4.25
N ASN A 342 17.72 -15.63 3.92
CA ASN A 342 17.53 -16.24 2.60
C ASN A 342 16.47 -15.52 1.75
N PHE A 343 15.61 -14.72 2.37
CA PHE A 343 14.56 -13.95 1.70
C PHE A 343 14.76 -12.46 1.93
N LEU A 344 14.49 -11.69 0.88
CA LEU A 344 14.42 -10.24 0.91
C LEU A 344 12.97 -9.82 0.64
N ILE A 345 12.44 -8.95 1.48
CA ILE A 345 11.06 -8.46 1.42
C ILE A 345 11.08 -6.96 1.18
N TYR A 346 10.29 -6.46 0.24
CA TYR A 346 10.22 -5.02 -0.08
C TYR A 346 8.91 -4.63 -0.79
N ALA A 347 8.47 -3.39 -0.59
CA ALA A 347 7.21 -2.88 -1.12
C ALA A 347 7.36 -2.27 -2.53
N THR A 348 6.59 -2.78 -3.50
CA THR A 348 6.61 -2.38 -4.92
C THR A 348 5.23 -1.89 -5.39
N LEU A 349 5.15 -1.37 -6.62
CA LEU A 349 3.90 -1.06 -7.33
C LEU A 349 2.89 -2.22 -7.26
N LEU A 350 3.35 -3.46 -7.41
CA LEU A 350 2.52 -4.66 -7.43
C LEU A 350 2.03 -5.12 -6.04
N GLY A 351 2.53 -4.51 -4.95
CA GLY A 351 2.43 -5.04 -3.59
C GLY A 351 3.80 -5.41 -3.01
N ILE A 352 3.81 -6.14 -1.90
CA ILE A 352 5.02 -6.47 -1.14
C ILE A 352 5.60 -7.78 -1.66
N LYS A 353 6.73 -7.72 -2.36
CA LYS A 353 7.40 -8.92 -2.91
C LYS A 353 8.22 -9.61 -1.82
N VAL A 354 8.14 -10.94 -1.78
CA VAL A 354 9.03 -11.82 -1.01
C VAL A 354 9.93 -12.55 -2.00
N VAL A 355 11.24 -12.31 -1.97
CA VAL A 355 12.20 -12.76 -2.99
C VAL A 355 13.27 -13.67 -2.41
N ASN A 356 13.43 -14.85 -2.98
CA ASN A 356 14.42 -15.84 -2.56
C ASN A 356 15.84 -15.46 -3.06
N LEU A 357 16.73 -15.10 -2.12
CA LEU A 357 18.12 -14.71 -2.36
C LEU A 357 19.01 -15.89 -2.79
N HIS A 358 18.58 -17.14 -2.64
CA HIS A 358 19.23 -18.30 -3.24
C HIS A 358 18.82 -18.45 -4.72
N THR A 359 17.54 -18.75 -4.98
CA THR A 359 17.02 -19.15 -6.31
C THR A 359 16.81 -17.98 -7.28
N ASN A 360 16.79 -16.74 -6.78
CA ASN A 360 16.47 -15.51 -7.53
C ASN A 360 15.05 -15.47 -8.12
N LYS A 361 14.07 -15.99 -7.38
CA LYS A 361 12.65 -15.95 -7.76
C LYS A 361 11.84 -15.19 -6.72
N VAL A 362 10.80 -14.49 -7.18
CA VAL A 362 9.72 -14.00 -6.31
C VAL A 362 8.93 -15.23 -5.85
N ALA A 363 8.84 -15.43 -4.53
CA ALA A 363 8.14 -16.56 -3.91
C ALA A 363 6.67 -16.22 -3.60
N ARG A 364 6.39 -14.97 -3.19
CA ARG A 364 5.04 -14.43 -2.94
C ARG A 364 4.98 -12.93 -3.28
N ILE A 365 3.77 -12.42 -3.51
CA ILE A 365 3.49 -10.97 -3.53
C ILE A 365 2.28 -10.74 -2.61
N LEU A 366 2.50 -10.16 -1.43
CA LEU A 366 1.46 -9.84 -0.45
C LEU A 366 0.81 -8.50 -0.82
N GLY A 367 -0.47 -8.32 -0.51
CA GLY A 367 -1.19 -7.08 -0.82
C GLY A 367 -1.41 -6.83 -2.32
N LYS A 368 -1.24 -7.84 -3.19
CA LYS A 368 -1.44 -7.65 -4.64
C LYS A 368 -2.86 -7.19 -4.97
N VAL A 369 -3.86 -7.65 -4.21
CA VAL A 369 -5.27 -7.32 -4.41
C VAL A 369 -5.69 -5.96 -3.81
N GLU A 370 -4.85 -5.33 -2.97
CA GLU A 370 -5.19 -4.06 -2.32
C GLU A 370 -4.97 -2.89 -3.30
N ASN A 371 -6.05 -2.51 -3.99
CA ASN A 371 -6.01 -1.57 -5.11
C ASN A 371 -5.91 -0.08 -4.73
N ASN A 372 -6.07 0.27 -3.46
CA ASN A 372 -6.13 1.65 -2.96
C ASN A 372 -4.94 2.06 -2.07
N ASP A 373 -4.02 1.14 -1.79
CA ASP A 373 -2.97 1.29 -0.77
C ASP A 373 -1.58 0.97 -1.34
N ARG A 374 -0.74 2.00 -1.53
CA ARG A 374 0.69 1.81 -1.86
C ARG A 374 1.50 1.76 -0.57
N PHE A 375 1.75 0.56 -0.08
CA PHE A 375 2.64 0.31 1.06
C PHE A 375 4.05 0.87 0.79
N LEU A 376 4.70 1.46 1.80
CA LEU A 376 6.02 2.11 1.67
C LEU A 376 7.05 1.51 2.62
N ARG A 377 6.96 1.80 3.93
CA ARG A 377 7.83 1.19 4.94
C ARG A 377 7.19 -0.06 5.54
N ILE A 378 8.03 -1.06 5.79
CA ILE A 378 7.65 -2.40 6.25
C ILE A 378 8.55 -2.85 7.42
N ALA A 379 7.98 -3.61 8.37
CA ALA A 379 8.69 -4.22 9.50
C ALA A 379 8.13 -5.62 9.80
N LEU A 380 9.00 -6.61 10.00
CA LEU A 380 8.63 -8.03 10.09
C LEU A 380 8.88 -8.62 11.49
N TYR A 381 7.84 -9.21 12.05
CA TYR A 381 7.89 -10.09 13.22
C TYR A 381 7.83 -11.56 12.80
N GLN A 382 8.68 -12.42 13.37
CA GLN A 382 8.70 -13.87 13.13
C GLN A 382 8.69 -14.71 14.44
N GLY A 383 8.37 -14.09 15.58
CA GLY A 383 8.41 -14.71 16.91
C GLY A 383 9.47 -14.12 17.83
N ASP A 384 9.39 -14.44 19.13
CA ASP A 384 10.38 -14.07 20.14
C ASP A 384 11.81 -14.47 19.74
N ARG A 385 12.74 -13.51 19.86
CA ARG A 385 14.16 -13.72 19.57
C ARG A 385 14.97 -14.21 20.78
N SER A 386 14.48 -14.03 22.01
CA SER A 386 15.22 -14.38 23.23
C SER A 386 15.42 -15.89 23.42
N SER A 387 14.42 -16.70 23.03
CA SER A 387 14.44 -18.18 23.12
C SER A 387 15.49 -18.88 22.24
N LYS A 388 16.20 -18.16 21.36
CA LYS A 388 17.00 -18.74 20.25
C LYS A 388 18.29 -19.48 20.63
N LYS A 389 18.58 -19.70 21.91
CA LYS A 389 19.66 -20.62 22.32
C LYS A 389 19.34 -22.10 22.07
N VAL A 390 18.08 -22.48 21.78
CA VAL A 390 17.70 -23.87 21.47
C VAL A 390 16.80 -23.96 20.22
N ARG A 391 17.40 -23.86 19.01
CA ARG A 391 16.77 -24.31 17.74
C ARG A 391 17.76 -24.50 16.58
N LYS A 392 18.81 -25.28 16.80
CA LYS A 392 19.39 -26.14 15.75
C LYS A 392 18.85 -27.56 15.99
N ILE A 393 18.52 -28.29 14.92
CA ILE A 393 17.68 -29.52 14.89
C ILE A 393 16.17 -29.20 14.96
N PRO A 394 15.31 -29.80 14.09
CA PRO A 394 13.85 -29.69 14.20
C PRO A 394 13.31 -30.46 15.42
N ALA A 395 12.50 -29.78 16.24
CA ALA A 395 11.93 -30.36 17.46
C ALA A 395 10.70 -31.24 17.16
N ALA A 396 10.94 -32.46 16.68
CA ALA A 396 9.93 -33.53 16.60
C ALA A 396 10.00 -34.51 17.79
N ALA A 397 10.93 -34.31 18.73
CA ALA A 397 11.13 -35.17 19.90
C ALA A 397 11.76 -34.39 21.08
N ALA A 398 10.92 -33.73 21.89
CA ALA A 398 11.26 -33.23 23.22
C ALA A 398 9.96 -32.94 23.98
N ASN A 399 9.64 -33.73 25.01
CA ASN A 399 8.38 -33.60 25.76
C ASN A 399 8.53 -32.72 27.01
N ALA A 400 7.43 -32.03 27.34
CA ALA A 400 7.04 -31.55 28.66
C ALA A 400 8.06 -30.72 29.48
N ASN A 401 7.88 -29.39 29.46
CA ASN A 401 7.46 -28.68 30.67
C ASN A 401 6.78 -27.34 30.31
N GLU A 402 5.70 -27.03 31.04
CA GLU A 402 4.93 -25.76 31.07
C GLU A 402 5.10 -24.80 29.88
N SER A 403 4.62 -25.22 28.71
CA SER A 403 4.66 -24.40 27.51
C SER A 403 3.65 -23.25 27.56
N LYS A 404 4.14 -22.03 27.85
CA LYS A 404 3.70 -20.89 27.04
C LYS A 404 4.02 -21.25 25.59
N GLU A 405 3.01 -21.56 24.78
CA GLU A 405 3.25 -21.82 23.37
C GLU A 405 3.92 -20.57 22.75
N PRO A 406 5.03 -20.74 22.00
CA PRO A 406 5.69 -19.60 21.39
C PRO A 406 4.74 -18.93 20.40
N LEU A 407 4.74 -17.59 20.40
CA LEU A 407 3.78 -16.74 19.70
C LEU A 407 3.97 -16.75 18.17
N THR A 408 3.79 -17.92 17.56
CA THR A 408 4.19 -18.25 16.17
C THR A 408 3.22 -17.72 15.11
N ASP A 409 2.96 -16.42 15.17
CA ASP A 409 2.15 -15.68 14.20
C ASP A 409 3.02 -14.64 13.46
N PRO A 410 3.77 -15.06 12.42
CA PRO A 410 4.65 -14.16 11.69
C PRO A 410 3.79 -13.08 11.01
N THR A 411 4.14 -11.83 11.27
CA THR A 411 3.32 -10.66 10.94
C THR A 411 4.20 -9.55 10.40
N LEU A 412 3.81 -9.01 9.25
CA LEU A 412 4.42 -7.83 8.65
C LEU A 412 3.52 -6.62 8.90
N LEU A 413 4.04 -5.62 9.62
CA LEU A 413 3.42 -4.29 9.67
C LEU A 413 3.92 -3.46 8.49
N CYS A 414 3.04 -2.67 7.92
CA CYS A 414 3.40 -1.65 6.93
C CYS A 414 2.57 -0.37 7.06
N CYS A 415 3.15 0.76 6.66
CA CYS A 415 2.43 1.99 6.38
C CYS A 415 2.25 2.18 4.86
N ALA A 416 1.32 3.04 4.45
CA ALA A 416 1.04 3.33 3.04
C ALA A 416 1.02 4.83 2.74
N PHE A 417 1.28 5.18 1.48
CA PHE A 417 1.36 6.57 1.02
C PHE A 417 0.10 7.37 1.33
N LYS A 418 0.25 8.47 2.09
CA LYS A 418 -0.85 9.35 2.55
C LYS A 418 -1.96 8.62 3.33
N LYS A 419 -1.63 7.54 4.06
CA LYS A 419 -2.59 6.81 4.90
C LYS A 419 -2.32 7.03 6.40
N HIS A 420 -3.38 7.36 7.12
CA HIS A 420 -3.44 7.55 8.57
C HIS A 420 -3.55 6.18 9.29
N ARG A 421 -2.97 5.13 8.70
CA ARG A 421 -3.22 3.72 9.05
C ARG A 421 -1.96 2.87 8.95
N ILE A 422 -1.87 1.90 9.84
CA ILE A 422 -0.98 0.74 9.70
C ILE A 422 -1.79 -0.49 9.29
N TYR A 423 -1.17 -1.37 8.51
CA TYR A 423 -1.80 -2.57 7.95
C TYR A 423 -0.99 -3.79 8.37
N LEU A 424 -1.68 -4.89 8.71
CA LEU A 424 -1.06 -6.13 9.17
C LEU A 424 -1.28 -7.25 8.15
N PHE A 425 -0.18 -7.78 7.60
CA PHE A 425 -0.20 -9.03 6.84
C PHE A 425 0.31 -10.16 7.72
N SER A 426 -0.52 -11.19 7.95
CA SER A 426 -0.13 -12.40 8.69
C SER A 426 -0.27 -13.65 7.79
N ARG A 427 -0.60 -14.80 8.36
CA ARG A 427 -0.98 -16.01 7.62
C ARG A 427 -2.49 -16.18 7.45
N ARG A 428 -3.30 -15.31 8.05
CA ARG A 428 -4.76 -15.26 7.93
C ARG A 428 -5.17 -14.18 6.93
N GLU A 429 -6.08 -14.50 6.02
CA GLU A 429 -6.88 -13.49 5.32
C GLU A 429 -7.84 -12.82 6.33
N PRO A 430 -8.35 -11.60 6.07
CA PRO A 430 -9.35 -10.96 6.90
C PRO A 430 -10.64 -11.80 6.97
N GLU A 431 -11.24 -11.83 8.17
CA GLU A 431 -12.55 -12.44 8.41
C GLU A 431 -13.66 -11.50 7.92
N GLU A 432 -14.66 -12.02 7.20
CA GLU A 432 -15.89 -11.29 6.90
C GLU A 432 -16.74 -11.22 8.18
N PRO A 433 -17.05 -10.02 8.71
CA PRO A 433 -17.65 -9.91 10.03
C PRO A 433 -19.17 -10.01 10.00
N GLU A 434 -19.75 -10.80 10.91
CA GLU A 434 -21.19 -10.86 11.15
C GLU A 434 -21.77 -9.50 11.61
N ASP A 435 -20.95 -8.69 12.30
CA ASP A 435 -21.26 -7.31 12.68
C ASP A 435 -20.53 -6.31 11.78
N ALA A 436 -21.28 -5.45 11.07
CA ALA A 436 -20.71 -4.36 10.26
C ALA A 436 -19.85 -3.35 11.06
N THR A 437 -19.93 -3.35 12.39
CA THR A 437 -19.09 -2.53 13.29
C THR A 437 -17.71 -3.15 13.59
N LYS A 438 -17.48 -4.41 13.22
CA LYS A 438 -16.23 -5.17 13.47
C LYS A 438 -15.41 -5.42 12.20
N GLY A 439 -15.45 -4.48 11.26
CA GLY A 439 -14.68 -4.53 10.01
C GLY A 439 -13.17 -4.74 10.20
N ARG A 440 -12.49 -5.20 9.13
CA ARG A 440 -11.03 -5.33 9.07
C ARG A 440 -10.29 -4.02 9.42
N ASP A 441 -10.95 -2.89 9.19
CA ASP A 441 -10.42 -1.54 9.36
C ASP A 441 -10.82 -0.96 10.73
N VAL A 442 -9.94 -1.05 11.72
CA VAL A 442 -10.23 -0.72 13.13
C VAL A 442 -10.17 0.79 13.38
N PHE A 443 -11.31 1.38 13.74
CA PHE A 443 -11.44 2.79 14.11
C PHE A 443 -11.10 3.03 15.59
N ASN A 444 -9.82 2.85 15.96
CA ASN A 444 -9.30 3.10 17.31
C ASN A 444 -8.98 4.57 17.64
N GLU A 445 -9.31 5.50 16.74
CA GLU A 445 -9.30 6.95 16.95
C GLU A 445 -10.55 7.55 16.27
N LYS A 446 -10.84 8.82 16.55
CA LYS A 446 -11.80 9.58 15.73
C LYS A 446 -11.08 9.97 14.43
N PRO A 447 -11.64 9.71 13.23
CA PRO A 447 -11.00 10.12 11.98
C PRO A 447 -10.77 11.63 11.93
N PRO A 448 -9.72 12.13 11.24
CA PRO A 448 -9.49 13.56 11.06
C PRO A 448 -10.67 14.22 10.32
N PRO A 449 -10.88 15.55 10.43
CA PRO A 449 -12.02 16.23 9.80
C PRO A 449 -12.17 15.95 8.30
N ASP A 450 -11.06 15.82 7.57
CA ASP A 450 -11.06 15.55 6.14
C ASP A 450 -11.43 14.08 5.81
N GLU A 451 -11.06 13.12 6.67
CA GLU A 451 -11.54 11.73 6.56
C GLU A 451 -12.95 11.59 7.15
N LEU A 452 -13.40 12.47 8.06
CA LEU A 452 -14.80 12.57 8.49
C LEU A 452 -15.69 13.19 7.40
N MET A 453 -15.18 14.14 6.62
CA MET A 453 -15.82 14.63 5.41
C MET A 453 -15.81 13.55 4.34
N ALA A 454 -14.69 12.86 4.12
CA ALA A 454 -14.67 11.67 3.27
C ALA A 454 -15.58 10.55 3.80
N VAL A 455 -15.86 10.44 5.10
CA VAL A 455 -16.77 9.44 5.70
C VAL A 455 -18.22 9.91 5.75
N SER A 456 -18.52 11.22 5.70
CA SER A 456 -19.85 11.70 5.37
C SER A 456 -20.12 11.60 3.87
N ASP A 457 -19.10 11.81 3.03
CA ASP A 457 -19.19 11.65 1.58
C ASP A 457 -19.22 10.17 1.19
N ILE A 458 -18.54 9.28 1.91
CA ILE A 458 -18.72 7.81 1.85
C ILE A 458 -20.04 7.42 2.51
N GLY A 459 -20.53 8.13 3.53
CA GLY A 459 -21.91 8.01 4.00
C GLY A 459 -22.94 8.33 2.91
N ASN A 460 -22.59 9.25 2.00
CA ASN A 460 -23.37 9.69 0.84
C ASN A 460 -22.88 9.07 -0.50
N ALA A 461 -21.98 8.08 -0.48
CA ALA A 461 -21.43 7.39 -1.67
C ALA A 461 -21.17 5.88 -1.46
N VAL A 462 -21.49 5.35 -0.28
CA VAL A 462 -21.84 3.93 -0.04
C VAL A 462 -23.33 3.69 -0.31
N THR A 463 -24.10 4.75 -0.57
CA THR A 463 -24.85 4.77 -1.83
C THR A 463 -23.88 4.63 -3.00
N THR A 464 -23.39 3.40 -3.20
CA THR A 464 -22.88 2.88 -4.47
C THR A 464 -23.73 3.49 -5.57
N SER A 465 -23.18 4.12 -6.61
CA SER A 465 -24.02 4.82 -7.59
C SER A 465 -24.95 3.84 -8.31
N LEU A 466 -26.16 3.72 -7.77
CA LEU A 466 -27.11 2.67 -8.09
C LEU A 466 -27.61 2.91 -9.52
N PRO A 467 -27.80 1.85 -10.31
CA PRO A 467 -27.91 2.03 -11.75
C PRO A 467 -29.28 2.60 -12.14
N ASP A 468 -29.27 3.83 -12.67
CA ASP A 468 -30.47 4.51 -13.20
C ASP A 468 -31.22 3.69 -14.26
N ASN A 469 -30.59 2.71 -14.90
CA ASN A 469 -31.16 1.92 -16.00
C ASN A 469 -30.81 0.44 -15.88
N LEU A 470 -31.80 -0.42 -16.13
CA LEU A 470 -31.69 -1.88 -16.12
C LEU A 470 -32.51 -2.48 -17.28
N ILE A 471 -32.11 -3.66 -17.75
CA ILE A 471 -32.82 -4.42 -18.79
C ILE A 471 -33.22 -5.76 -18.18
N LEU A 472 -34.51 -6.09 -18.23
CA LEU A 472 -35.05 -7.40 -17.91
C LEU A 472 -35.23 -8.17 -19.21
N HIS A 473 -34.53 -9.30 -19.35
CA HIS A 473 -34.67 -10.20 -20.50
C HIS A 473 -35.74 -11.25 -20.17
N THR A 474 -36.91 -11.20 -20.80
CA THR A 474 -37.99 -12.19 -20.61
C THR A 474 -38.12 -13.11 -21.82
N THR A 475 -38.90 -14.18 -21.65
CA THR A 475 -39.28 -15.10 -22.75
C THR A 475 -40.04 -14.44 -23.90
N MET A 476 -40.61 -13.24 -23.69
CA MET A 476 -41.32 -12.47 -24.74
C MET A 476 -40.55 -11.25 -25.24
N GLY A 477 -39.41 -10.90 -24.64
CA GLY A 477 -38.51 -9.83 -25.11
C GLY A 477 -37.84 -9.01 -24.01
N ASP A 478 -37.19 -7.92 -24.42
CA ASP A 478 -36.42 -7.05 -23.53
C ASP A 478 -37.26 -5.89 -22.98
N ILE A 479 -37.40 -5.83 -21.65
CA ILE A 479 -38.07 -4.74 -20.94
C ILE A 479 -36.99 -3.81 -20.36
N HIS A 480 -36.81 -2.63 -20.95
CA HIS A 480 -35.90 -1.62 -20.43
C HIS A 480 -36.60 -0.80 -19.33
N THR A 481 -35.99 -0.70 -18.16
CA THR A 481 -36.49 0.06 -17.01
C THR A 481 -35.53 1.18 -16.64
N LYS A 482 -36.09 2.35 -16.29
CA LYS A 482 -35.39 3.37 -15.49
C LYS A 482 -35.69 3.10 -14.01
N LEU A 483 -34.69 3.21 -13.14
CA LEU A 483 -34.83 3.11 -11.68
C LEU A 483 -34.72 4.49 -11.01
N TYR A 484 -35.11 4.57 -9.74
CA TYR A 484 -35.17 5.80 -8.94
C TYR A 484 -34.26 5.71 -7.69
N PRO A 485 -32.92 5.70 -7.87
CA PRO A 485 -31.97 5.46 -6.78
C PRO A 485 -31.83 6.62 -5.78
N GLU A 486 -32.13 7.86 -6.18
CA GLU A 486 -32.11 9.02 -5.30
C GLU A 486 -33.32 9.02 -4.35
N GLU A 487 -34.45 8.50 -4.82
CA GLU A 487 -35.74 8.52 -4.11
C GLU A 487 -36.04 7.24 -3.33
N CYS A 488 -35.52 6.09 -3.79
CA CYS A 488 -35.72 4.76 -3.19
C CYS A 488 -34.40 3.94 -3.15
N PRO A 489 -33.36 4.42 -2.44
CA PRO A 489 -32.03 3.81 -2.47
C PRO A 489 -32.00 2.35 -2.02
N LYS A 490 -32.65 1.97 -0.90
CA LYS A 490 -32.62 0.59 -0.41
C LYS A 490 -33.35 -0.35 -1.34
N THR A 491 -34.47 0.08 -1.91
CA THR A 491 -35.26 -0.73 -2.85
C THR A 491 -34.47 -0.99 -4.14
N VAL A 492 -33.80 0.04 -4.67
CA VAL A 492 -32.96 -0.11 -5.86
C VAL A 492 -31.67 -0.90 -5.56
N GLU A 493 -31.08 -0.77 -4.37
CA GLU A 493 -29.94 -1.59 -3.94
C GLU A 493 -30.31 -3.07 -3.86
N ASN A 494 -31.40 -3.39 -3.16
CA ASN A 494 -31.95 -4.73 -3.04
C ASN A 494 -32.22 -5.35 -4.43
N PHE A 495 -33.02 -4.66 -5.25
CA PHE A 495 -33.39 -5.11 -6.59
C PHE A 495 -32.16 -5.34 -7.49
N THR A 496 -31.27 -4.35 -7.59
CA THR A 496 -30.12 -4.44 -8.51
C THR A 496 -29.04 -5.40 -8.03
N THR A 497 -28.95 -5.67 -6.73
CA THR A 497 -28.05 -6.68 -6.18
C THR A 497 -28.62 -8.09 -6.36
N HIS A 498 -29.92 -8.31 -6.19
CA HIS A 498 -30.57 -9.56 -6.63
C HIS A 498 -30.34 -9.84 -8.13
N CYS A 499 -30.46 -8.82 -9.00
CA CYS A 499 -30.12 -8.96 -10.43
C CYS A 499 -28.63 -9.32 -10.66
N ARG A 500 -27.68 -8.69 -9.96
CA ARG A 500 -26.24 -9.03 -10.08
C ARG A 500 -25.91 -10.44 -9.62
N ASN A 501 -26.65 -10.96 -8.65
CA ASN A 501 -26.45 -12.28 -8.07
C ASN A 501 -27.18 -13.40 -8.84
N GLY A 502 -27.86 -13.08 -9.96
CA GLY A 502 -28.67 -14.04 -10.74
C GLY A 502 -29.91 -14.55 -9.99
N TYR A 503 -30.35 -13.87 -8.93
CA TYR A 503 -31.45 -14.34 -8.07
C TYR A 503 -32.80 -14.37 -8.79
N TYR A 504 -33.00 -13.48 -9.76
CA TYR A 504 -34.21 -13.45 -10.58
C TYR A 504 -34.16 -14.37 -11.80
N ASP A 505 -33.04 -15.06 -12.05
CA ASP A 505 -32.85 -15.88 -13.24
C ASP A 505 -33.76 -17.12 -13.19
N ASN A 506 -34.60 -17.27 -14.22
CA ASN A 506 -35.60 -18.34 -14.39
C ASN A 506 -36.80 -18.27 -13.44
N LEU A 507 -37.07 -17.10 -12.84
CA LEU A 507 -38.32 -16.89 -12.10
C LEU A 507 -39.49 -16.57 -13.04
N ILE A 508 -40.65 -17.13 -12.72
CA ILE A 508 -41.89 -16.95 -13.50
C ILE A 508 -42.63 -15.66 -13.10
N PHE A 509 -43.48 -15.15 -14.01
CA PHE A 509 -44.55 -14.22 -13.64
C PHE A 509 -45.70 -15.01 -13.01
N HIS A 510 -45.55 -15.40 -11.73
CA HIS A 510 -46.50 -16.28 -11.02
C HIS A 510 -47.91 -15.69 -10.90
N ARG A 511 -48.05 -14.36 -11.02
CA ARG A 511 -49.34 -13.67 -10.90
C ARG A 511 -49.48 -12.58 -11.96
N VAL A 512 -50.30 -12.87 -12.97
CA VAL A 512 -50.66 -11.98 -14.08
C VAL A 512 -52.14 -11.62 -13.97
N ILE A 513 -52.47 -10.33 -13.88
CA ILE A 513 -53.85 -9.85 -13.80
C ILE A 513 -54.09 -8.86 -14.94
N LYS A 514 -54.81 -9.33 -15.97
CA LYS A 514 -55.10 -8.60 -17.20
C LYS A 514 -55.74 -7.24 -16.92
N GLY A 515 -55.07 -6.17 -17.34
CA GLY A 515 -55.53 -4.80 -17.12
C GLY A 515 -55.23 -4.24 -15.73
N PHE A 516 -54.38 -4.89 -14.93
CA PHE A 516 -53.91 -4.41 -13.63
C PHE A 516 -52.39 -4.41 -13.53
N MET A 517 -51.76 -5.59 -13.38
CA MET A 517 -50.30 -5.74 -13.26
C MET A 517 -49.81 -7.17 -13.58
N ILE A 518 -48.50 -7.31 -13.75
CA ILE A 518 -47.77 -8.59 -13.74
C ILE A 518 -46.79 -8.60 -12.55
N GLN A 519 -46.71 -9.69 -11.79
CA GLN A 519 -45.89 -9.84 -10.57
C GLN A 519 -44.96 -11.04 -10.70
N THR A 520 -43.72 -10.88 -10.20
CA THR A 520 -42.64 -11.88 -10.18
C THR A 520 -41.71 -11.63 -8.97
N GLY A 521 -40.52 -12.25 -8.95
CA GLY A 521 -39.52 -12.09 -7.88
C GLY A 521 -39.66 -13.07 -6.71
N ASP A 522 -40.48 -14.12 -6.86
CA ASP A 522 -40.61 -15.23 -5.91
C ASP A 522 -39.91 -16.50 -6.44
N PRO A 523 -38.88 -17.03 -5.75
CA PRO A 523 -38.24 -18.31 -6.09
C PRO A 523 -39.14 -19.55 -6.02
N LEU A 524 -40.25 -19.51 -5.25
CA LEU A 524 -41.20 -20.62 -5.14
C LEU A 524 -42.29 -20.57 -6.23
N GLY A 525 -42.56 -19.39 -6.77
CA GLY A 525 -43.56 -19.17 -7.81
C GLY A 525 -45.02 -19.33 -7.35
N ASP A 526 -45.29 -19.29 -6.03
CA ASP A 526 -46.64 -19.39 -5.45
C ASP A 526 -47.13 -18.06 -4.83
N GLY A 527 -46.23 -17.08 -4.69
CA GLY A 527 -46.48 -15.77 -4.11
C GLY A 527 -46.15 -15.68 -2.62
N THR A 528 -45.69 -16.75 -1.97
CA THR A 528 -45.35 -16.79 -0.54
C THR A 528 -43.85 -16.69 -0.25
N GLY A 529 -43.00 -16.98 -1.24
CA GLY A 529 -41.56 -16.93 -1.09
C GLY A 529 -40.91 -15.58 -1.44
N GLY A 530 -39.58 -15.56 -1.32
CA GLY A 530 -38.75 -14.38 -1.60
C GLY A 530 -38.27 -13.67 -0.33
N GLN A 531 -37.02 -13.23 -0.33
CA GLN A 531 -36.37 -12.51 0.78
C GLN A 531 -35.46 -11.42 0.21
N SER A 532 -35.26 -10.33 0.95
CA SER A 532 -34.31 -9.28 0.55
C SER A 532 -32.85 -9.76 0.61
N ILE A 533 -31.94 -8.99 0.04
CA ILE A 533 -30.49 -9.21 0.15
C ILE A 533 -29.95 -9.20 1.60
N TRP A 534 -30.74 -8.72 2.56
CA TRP A 534 -30.40 -8.68 3.99
C TRP A 534 -31.00 -9.85 4.80
N GLY A 535 -31.63 -10.84 4.15
CA GLY A 535 -32.20 -12.02 4.81
C GLY A 535 -33.42 -11.74 5.71
N ARG A 536 -34.01 -10.56 5.60
CA ARG A 536 -35.17 -10.08 6.37
C ARG A 536 -36.01 -9.10 5.55
N GLU A 537 -37.19 -8.76 6.03
CA GLU A 537 -38.02 -7.71 5.42
C GLU A 537 -37.41 -6.30 5.60
N PHE A 538 -37.75 -5.35 4.72
CA PHE A 538 -37.32 -3.95 4.82
C PHE A 538 -38.45 -2.93 4.58
N GLU A 539 -38.18 -1.69 5.01
CA GLU A 539 -39.14 -0.57 5.06
C GLU A 539 -39.60 -0.05 3.68
N ASP A 540 -40.76 0.63 3.65
CA ASP A 540 -41.30 1.25 2.44
C ASP A 540 -40.74 2.66 2.21
N GLU A 541 -39.98 2.84 1.12
CA GLU A 541 -39.49 4.15 0.68
C GLU A 541 -40.56 4.88 -0.16
N PHE A 542 -41.35 5.76 0.47
CA PHE A 542 -42.40 6.54 -0.21
C PHE A 542 -41.97 7.99 -0.53
N HIS A 543 -41.58 8.26 -1.79
CA HIS A 543 -41.27 9.62 -2.23
C HIS A 543 -42.48 10.37 -2.84
N LYS A 544 -42.50 11.71 -2.76
CA LYS A 544 -43.65 12.53 -3.21
C LYS A 544 -43.80 12.64 -4.73
N SER A 545 -42.71 12.50 -5.50
CA SER A 545 -42.74 12.52 -6.97
C SER A 545 -43.20 11.20 -7.59
N LEU A 546 -43.07 10.09 -6.86
CA LEU A 546 -43.23 8.73 -7.40
C LEU A 546 -44.64 8.20 -7.11
N ARG A 547 -45.41 7.97 -8.16
CA ARG A 547 -46.84 7.63 -8.09
C ARG A 547 -47.21 6.60 -9.16
N HIS A 548 -48.25 5.83 -8.92
CA HIS A 548 -48.87 4.92 -9.87
C HIS A 548 -49.79 5.68 -10.87
N ASP A 549 -49.35 6.85 -11.32
CA ASP A 549 -50.14 7.85 -12.05
C ASP A 549 -50.47 7.47 -13.50
N ARG A 550 -49.72 6.50 -14.05
CA ARG A 550 -49.67 6.08 -15.45
C ARG A 550 -49.22 4.61 -15.51
N PRO A 551 -49.48 3.87 -16.61
CA PRO A 551 -49.04 2.48 -16.77
C PRO A 551 -47.52 2.29 -16.80
N PHE A 552 -47.08 1.05 -16.58
CA PHE A 552 -45.70 0.59 -16.62
C PHE A 552 -44.79 1.13 -15.51
N THR A 553 -45.37 1.36 -14.33
CA THR A 553 -44.64 1.67 -13.09
C THR A 553 -44.14 0.38 -12.45
N LEU A 554 -42.92 0.40 -11.91
CA LEU A 554 -42.24 -0.72 -11.25
C LEU A 554 -42.32 -0.52 -9.72
N SER A 555 -42.93 -1.45 -9.00
CA SER A 555 -43.21 -1.32 -7.57
C SER A 555 -43.00 -2.62 -6.80
N MET A 556 -42.61 -2.54 -5.52
CA MET A 556 -42.42 -3.71 -4.65
C MET A 556 -43.75 -4.37 -4.28
N ALA A 557 -43.78 -5.70 -4.26
CA ALA A 557 -44.88 -6.45 -3.67
C ALA A 557 -44.54 -6.73 -2.19
N ASN A 558 -45.42 -6.29 -1.29
CA ASN A 558 -45.32 -6.46 0.15
C ASN A 558 -46.62 -7.11 0.69
N ALA A 559 -46.54 -7.75 1.86
CA ALA A 559 -47.69 -8.36 2.55
C ALA A 559 -48.42 -7.37 3.49
N GLY A 560 -47.82 -6.20 3.70
CA GLY A 560 -48.24 -5.11 4.56
C GLY A 560 -47.15 -4.02 4.64
N PRO A 561 -47.37 -2.93 5.39
CA PRO A 561 -46.38 -1.86 5.51
C PRO A 561 -45.04 -2.36 6.05
N ASN A 562 -43.94 -1.96 5.41
CA ASN A 562 -42.55 -2.32 5.73
C ASN A 562 -42.21 -3.83 5.63
N THR A 563 -42.92 -4.57 4.78
CA THR A 563 -42.69 -6.02 4.55
C THR A 563 -42.06 -6.30 3.17
N ASN A 564 -41.12 -5.46 2.71
CA ASN A 564 -40.52 -5.63 1.38
C ASN A 564 -39.49 -6.77 1.37
N GLY A 565 -39.57 -7.63 0.35
CA GLY A 565 -38.66 -8.77 0.12
C GLY A 565 -37.99 -8.69 -1.25
N SER A 566 -38.09 -9.75 -2.06
CA SER A 566 -37.63 -9.77 -3.46
C SER A 566 -38.75 -9.64 -4.50
N GLN A 567 -40.02 -9.80 -4.10
CA GLN A 567 -41.13 -9.75 -5.05
C GLN A 567 -41.43 -8.32 -5.54
N PHE A 568 -41.73 -8.17 -6.83
CA PHE A 568 -42.09 -6.90 -7.44
C PHE A 568 -43.13 -7.06 -8.55
N PHE A 569 -43.78 -5.97 -8.93
CA PHE A 569 -44.78 -5.95 -10.00
C PHE A 569 -44.60 -4.77 -10.98
N ILE A 570 -45.10 -4.96 -12.20
CA ILE A 570 -45.16 -3.95 -13.27
C ILE A 570 -46.64 -3.66 -13.58
N THR A 571 -47.07 -2.41 -13.45
CA THR A 571 -48.47 -2.04 -13.74
C THR A 571 -48.76 -2.00 -15.24
N THR A 572 -49.96 -2.41 -15.67
CA THR A 572 -50.41 -2.24 -17.07
C THR A 572 -51.38 -1.07 -17.25
N VAL A 573 -51.84 -0.46 -16.15
CA VAL A 573 -52.71 0.73 -16.10
C VAL A 573 -52.24 1.68 -14.99
N ALA A 574 -52.78 2.89 -14.94
CA ALA A 574 -52.65 3.74 -13.75
C ALA A 574 -53.39 3.10 -12.57
N THR A 575 -52.77 3.07 -11.38
CA THR A 575 -53.30 2.38 -10.19
C THR A 575 -53.16 3.21 -8.90
N PRO A 576 -53.70 4.45 -8.82
CA PRO A 576 -53.38 5.38 -7.71
C PRO A 576 -53.79 4.91 -6.31
N TRP A 577 -54.66 3.89 -6.20
CA TRP A 577 -55.02 3.26 -4.92
C TRP A 577 -53.88 2.46 -4.28
N LEU A 578 -52.75 2.28 -4.98
CA LEU A 578 -51.50 1.68 -4.51
C LEU A 578 -50.49 2.73 -3.99
N ASP A 579 -50.76 4.02 -4.17
CA ASP A 579 -49.85 5.10 -3.74
C ASP A 579 -49.71 5.15 -2.21
N ASN A 580 -48.46 5.21 -1.74
CA ASN A 580 -48.08 5.14 -0.32
C ASN A 580 -48.55 3.82 0.36
N LYS A 581 -48.61 2.72 -0.41
CA LYS A 581 -48.75 1.33 0.07
C LYS A 581 -47.67 0.40 -0.49
N HIS A 582 -47.25 0.64 -1.72
CA HIS A 582 -46.17 -0.09 -2.38
C HIS A 582 -45.11 0.92 -2.86
N THR A 583 -43.84 0.64 -2.58
CA THR A 583 -42.73 1.50 -3.02
C THR A 583 -42.56 1.43 -4.53
N VAL A 584 -42.70 2.59 -5.19
CA VAL A 584 -42.41 2.79 -6.60
C VAL A 584 -40.92 3.05 -6.75
N PHE A 585 -40.16 2.12 -7.33
CA PHE A 585 -38.70 2.21 -7.45
C PHE A 585 -38.20 2.26 -8.90
N GLY A 586 -39.08 2.15 -9.89
CA GLY A 586 -38.72 2.28 -11.29
C GLY A 586 -39.91 2.44 -12.24
N ARG A 587 -39.60 2.45 -13.54
CA ARG A 587 -40.57 2.60 -14.64
C ARG A 587 -40.04 2.02 -15.95
N VAL A 588 -40.87 1.34 -16.73
CA VAL A 588 -40.50 0.88 -18.09
C VAL A 588 -40.34 2.08 -19.03
N VAL A 589 -39.27 2.06 -19.83
CA VAL A 589 -38.96 3.07 -20.86
C VAL A 589 -38.95 2.51 -22.30
N LYS A 590 -38.79 1.19 -22.47
CA LYS A 590 -39.00 0.43 -23.73
C LYS A 590 -39.42 -1.00 -23.39
N GLY A 591 -40.08 -1.72 -24.31
CA GLY A 591 -40.67 -3.04 -24.03
C GLY A 591 -42.04 -2.97 -23.36
N MET A 592 -42.78 -1.88 -23.57
CA MET A 592 -44.14 -1.68 -23.05
C MET A 592 -45.15 -2.63 -23.72
N ASP A 593 -44.90 -2.91 -24.99
CA ASP A 593 -45.50 -3.94 -25.82
C ASP A 593 -45.22 -5.36 -25.28
N VAL A 594 -43.98 -5.65 -24.86
CA VAL A 594 -43.63 -6.93 -24.20
C VAL A 594 -44.43 -7.11 -22.92
N VAL A 595 -44.50 -6.09 -22.05
CA VAL A 595 -45.32 -6.12 -20.82
C VAL A 595 -46.81 -6.32 -21.11
N GLN A 596 -47.33 -5.78 -22.22
CA GLN A 596 -48.71 -6.05 -22.66
C GLN A 596 -48.89 -7.47 -23.21
N LEU A 597 -47.88 -8.03 -23.89
CA LEU A 597 -47.90 -9.38 -24.45
C LEU A 597 -47.93 -10.44 -23.35
N GLU A 598 -47.04 -10.33 -22.35
CA GLU A 598 -47.02 -11.16 -21.14
C GLU A 598 -48.38 -11.11 -20.41
N CYS A 599 -49.02 -9.94 -20.37
CA CYS A 599 -50.35 -9.73 -19.77
C CYS A 599 -51.52 -10.22 -20.67
N SER A 600 -51.23 -10.77 -21.85
CA SER A 600 -52.22 -11.27 -22.83
C SER A 600 -52.12 -12.78 -23.10
N GLY A 601 -50.98 -13.42 -22.78
CA GLY A 601 -50.70 -14.85 -23.00
C GLY A 601 -51.46 -15.80 -22.06
N MET A 602 -52.80 -15.74 -22.10
CA MET A 602 -53.67 -16.26 -21.04
C MET A 602 -54.26 -17.65 -21.33
N HIS A 603 -53.42 -18.62 -21.71
CA HIS A 603 -53.77 -20.05 -21.75
C HIS A 603 -52.60 -20.92 -21.30
N HIS A 604 -52.76 -21.55 -20.13
CA HIS A 604 -51.71 -22.21 -19.33
C HIS A 604 -50.66 -21.26 -18.74
N ALA A 605 -50.01 -21.68 -17.65
CA ALA A 605 -48.94 -20.93 -17.02
C ALA A 605 -47.65 -21.07 -17.86
N SER A 606 -47.29 -20.03 -18.59
CA SER A 606 -46.06 -19.99 -19.38
C SER A 606 -44.83 -19.93 -18.47
N PRO A 607 -43.87 -20.88 -18.56
CA PRO A 607 -42.63 -20.79 -17.81
C PRO A 607 -41.73 -19.71 -18.43
N ALA A 608 -41.48 -18.62 -17.68
CA ALA A 608 -40.51 -17.60 -18.07
C ALA A 608 -39.08 -18.13 -17.84
N ALA A 609 -38.60 -18.98 -18.75
CA ALA A 609 -37.22 -19.45 -18.78
C ALA A 609 -36.27 -18.31 -19.19
N ILE A 610 -35.63 -17.66 -18.22
CA ILE A 610 -34.52 -16.74 -18.46
C ILE A 610 -33.28 -17.58 -18.78
N LEU A 611 -33.20 -18.02 -20.03
CA LEU A 611 -32.21 -18.98 -20.50
C LEU A 611 -30.77 -18.45 -20.33
N PRO A 612 -29.83 -19.27 -19.84
CA PRO A 612 -28.48 -18.84 -19.55
C PRO A 612 -27.66 -18.65 -20.83
N CYS A 613 -27.11 -17.44 -21.02
CA CYS A 613 -25.93 -17.22 -21.86
C CYS A 613 -25.02 -16.17 -21.23
N GLY A 614 -23.71 -16.36 -21.32
CA GLY A 614 -22.75 -15.61 -20.53
C GLY A 614 -22.44 -14.21 -21.04
N LYS A 615 -22.12 -13.32 -20.09
CA LYS A 615 -21.59 -11.94 -20.19
C LYS A 615 -22.64 -10.82 -20.34
N PHE A 616 -22.69 -9.98 -19.29
CA PHE A 616 -23.32 -8.66 -19.18
C PHE A 616 -24.87 -8.57 -19.16
N CYS A 617 -25.44 -8.54 -17.95
CA CYS A 617 -26.50 -7.55 -17.68
C CYS A 617 -25.91 -6.15 -17.94
N HIS A 618 -26.37 -5.46 -18.99
CA HIS A 618 -25.72 -4.22 -19.44
C HIS A 618 -26.24 -2.98 -18.70
N VAL A 619 -25.90 -2.92 -17.42
CA VAL A 619 -25.99 -1.70 -16.59
C VAL A 619 -25.20 -0.58 -17.28
N THR A 620 -25.91 0.48 -17.68
CA THR A 620 -25.34 1.57 -18.49
C THR A 620 -25.52 2.92 -17.80
N ARG A 621 -24.40 3.54 -17.41
CA ARG A 621 -24.37 4.92 -16.88
C ARG A 621 -24.68 5.92 -18.00
N SER A 622 -25.56 6.88 -17.70
CA SER A 622 -25.93 7.95 -18.64
C SER A 622 -24.73 8.81 -19.04
N GLN A 623 -24.41 8.88 -20.34
CA GLN A 623 -23.37 9.78 -20.86
C GLN A 623 -23.87 11.23 -20.95
N ARG A 624 -23.95 11.94 -19.81
CA ARG A 624 -24.27 13.39 -19.81
C ARG A 624 -23.28 14.32 -19.11
N GLU A 625 -22.23 13.80 -18.49
CA GLU A 625 -21.20 14.63 -17.83
C GLU A 625 -19.95 14.90 -18.70
N MET A 626 -19.79 14.20 -19.83
CA MET A 626 -18.62 14.35 -20.72
C MET A 626 -18.54 15.68 -21.49
N HIS A 627 -19.56 16.54 -21.44
CA HIS A 627 -19.53 17.86 -22.10
C HIS A 627 -18.92 18.99 -21.24
N GLY A 628 -18.83 18.85 -19.92
CA GLY A 628 -18.20 19.87 -19.07
C GLY A 628 -16.67 19.92 -19.22
N VAL A 629 -16.03 18.74 -19.20
CA VAL A 629 -14.56 18.62 -19.17
C VAL A 629 -13.91 18.87 -20.55
N LEU A 630 -14.63 18.61 -21.64
CA LEU A 630 -14.07 18.74 -22.99
C LEU A 630 -13.85 20.20 -23.42
N LEU A 631 -14.69 21.12 -22.94
CA LEU A 631 -14.61 22.55 -23.29
C LEU A 631 -13.36 23.23 -22.70
N ALA A 632 -12.98 22.84 -21.48
CA ALA A 632 -11.77 23.34 -20.82
C ALA A 632 -10.48 22.99 -21.60
N ARG A 633 -10.42 21.78 -22.21
CA ARG A 633 -9.26 21.35 -23.02
C ARG A 633 -9.15 22.07 -24.36
N PHE A 634 -10.24 22.60 -24.92
CA PHE A 634 -10.19 23.26 -26.23
C PHE A 634 -9.58 24.67 -26.22
N ASN A 635 -9.75 25.41 -25.12
CA ASN A 635 -9.19 26.76 -24.99
C ASN A 635 -7.68 26.78 -24.71
N MET A 636 -7.14 25.78 -24.00
CA MET A 636 -5.70 25.72 -23.69
C MET A 636 -4.83 25.48 -24.95
N LEU A 637 -5.30 24.67 -25.92
CA LEU A 637 -4.54 24.35 -27.13
C LEU A 637 -4.43 25.50 -28.15
N ARG A 638 -5.18 26.60 -28.01
CA ARG A 638 -5.08 27.75 -28.93
C ARG A 638 -3.90 28.70 -28.62
N HIS A 639 -3.36 28.70 -27.40
CA HIS A 639 -2.25 29.60 -27.03
C HIS A 639 -0.85 29.04 -27.30
N VAL A 640 -0.68 27.72 -27.42
CA VAL A 640 0.64 27.08 -27.63
C VAL A 640 1.03 26.98 -29.13
N ARG A 641 0.11 27.33 -30.05
CA ARG A 641 0.29 27.09 -31.51
C ARG A 641 0.55 28.34 -32.36
N LYS A 642 1.17 29.38 -31.77
CA LYS A 642 1.65 30.58 -32.48
C LYS A 642 3.17 30.85 -32.37
N SER A 643 3.92 29.97 -31.73
CA SER A 643 5.36 30.17 -31.39
C SER A 643 6.29 29.10 -32.00
N SER A 644 6.01 28.61 -33.21
CA SER A 644 6.83 27.57 -33.85
C SER A 644 6.80 27.57 -35.39
N LEU A 645 6.76 28.73 -36.05
CA LEU A 645 6.59 28.80 -37.52
C LEU A 645 7.28 29.99 -38.21
N SER A 646 8.55 30.26 -37.88
CA SER A 646 9.37 31.25 -38.60
C SER A 646 10.88 31.00 -38.48
N SER A 647 11.37 29.86 -38.99
CA SER A 647 12.80 29.54 -39.03
C SER A 647 13.24 29.00 -40.41
N PHE A 648 13.03 29.80 -41.46
CA PHE A 648 13.59 29.53 -42.78
C PHE A 648 14.10 30.80 -43.44
N GLY A 649 15.40 30.82 -43.77
CA GLY A 649 16.00 31.81 -44.67
C GLY A 649 16.35 33.18 -44.08
N ARG A 650 17.63 33.37 -43.72
CA ARG A 650 18.54 34.17 -44.56
C ARG A 650 20.01 33.93 -44.23
N LYS A 651 20.85 34.08 -45.25
CA LYS A 651 22.31 34.17 -45.16
C LYS A 651 22.71 35.51 -45.80
N ARG A 652 23.81 36.10 -45.30
CA ARG A 652 24.53 37.30 -45.78
C ARG A 652 24.02 38.70 -45.37
N SER A 653 25.03 39.45 -44.89
CA SER A 653 25.47 40.81 -45.26
C SER A 653 24.82 42.07 -44.64
N SER A 654 25.69 42.73 -43.85
CA SER A 654 26.13 44.13 -43.96
C SER A 654 25.25 45.29 -43.43
N VAL A 655 25.81 45.95 -42.41
CA VAL A 655 26.04 47.41 -42.27
C VAL A 655 24.82 48.35 -42.33
N GLY A 656 24.61 49.08 -41.24
CA GLY A 656 23.73 50.25 -41.15
C GLY A 656 23.77 50.82 -39.72
N GLU A 657 24.29 52.02 -39.55
CA GLU A 657 24.37 52.74 -38.26
C GLU A 657 23.18 53.69 -38.07
N VAL A 658 23.23 54.46 -36.97
CA VAL A 658 22.58 55.77 -36.72
C VAL A 658 21.25 55.76 -35.94
N LYS A 659 21.40 56.10 -34.64
CA LYS A 659 20.76 57.16 -33.82
C LYS A 659 19.23 57.42 -33.85
N GLU A 660 18.66 58.02 -32.79
CA GLU A 660 19.28 58.48 -31.52
C GLU A 660 18.92 57.54 -30.34
N GLU A 661 18.07 57.79 -29.32
CA GLU A 661 17.40 59.01 -28.81
C GLU A 661 17.05 58.81 -27.32
N ARG A 662 16.77 59.89 -26.58
CA ARG A 662 16.25 59.89 -25.20
C ARG A 662 15.49 61.20 -24.92
N GLU A 663 14.31 61.14 -24.30
CA GLU A 663 14.06 61.95 -23.09
C GLU A 663 12.93 61.42 -22.18
N LYS A 664 12.38 62.26 -21.29
CA LYS A 664 11.79 61.88 -19.99
C LYS A 664 10.33 62.33 -19.80
N SER A 665 9.79 61.92 -18.63
CA SER A 665 8.63 62.50 -17.93
C SER A 665 7.26 61.97 -18.41
N SER A 666 6.20 61.93 -17.59
CA SER A 666 6.05 62.03 -16.12
C SER A 666 4.58 61.72 -15.73
N ILE A 667 4.20 61.86 -14.45
CA ILE A 667 2.82 62.14 -13.98
C ILE A 667 1.83 60.94 -14.06
N VAL A 668 0.99 60.60 -13.07
CA VAL A 668 0.79 61.13 -11.69
C VAL A 668 0.21 60.08 -10.75
N ASP A 669 0.45 60.23 -9.45
CA ASP A 669 -0.34 59.63 -8.36
C ASP A 669 -1.44 60.61 -7.91
N LEU A 670 -2.66 60.13 -7.63
CA LEU A 670 -3.75 60.98 -7.12
C LEU A 670 -4.35 60.44 -5.82
N LYS A 671 -4.00 61.10 -4.71
CA LYS A 671 -4.68 61.00 -3.41
C LYS A 671 -5.86 61.98 -3.33
N SER A 672 -6.94 61.58 -2.65
CA SER A 672 -7.62 62.37 -1.59
C SER A 672 -8.80 61.56 -1.03
N GLY A 673 -9.20 61.66 0.24
CA GLY A 673 -8.60 62.43 1.34
C GLY A 673 -9.06 61.89 2.70
N GLU A 674 -8.41 62.32 3.79
CA GLU A 674 -8.79 62.03 5.18
C GLU A 674 -9.97 62.92 5.62
N ILE A 675 -10.59 62.64 6.79
CA ILE A 675 -10.79 63.62 7.88
C ILE A 675 -11.49 63.03 9.13
N LEU A 676 -11.00 63.46 10.31
CA LEU A 676 -11.54 63.41 11.69
C LEU A 676 -11.62 62.10 12.49
N GLU A 677 -11.08 62.22 13.72
CA GLU A 677 -11.43 61.48 14.94
C GLU A 677 -12.62 62.17 15.65
N GLU A 678 -13.41 61.43 16.44
CA GLU A 678 -13.72 61.72 17.87
C GLU A 678 -14.75 60.72 18.42
N ALA A 679 -14.79 60.59 19.76
CA ALA A 679 -15.67 59.76 20.61
C ALA A 679 -15.44 58.22 20.62
#